data_AF-A0AAD9P620-F1
#
_entry.id   AF-A0AAD9P620-F1
#
_cell.length_a   1.000
_cell.length_b   1.000
_cell.length_c   1.000
_cell.angle_alpha   90.00
_cell.angle_beta   90.00
_cell.angle_gamma   90.00
#
_symmetry.space_group_name_H-M   'P 1'
#
loop_
_entity.id
_entity.type
_entity.pdbx_description
1 polymer ?
#
loop_
_entity_poly.entity_id
_entity_poly.type
_entity_poly.pdbx_seq_one_letter_code
_entity_poly.pdbx_strand_id
1 'polypeptide(L)'
;MASARWFTVNKYSVAGSVRCKTNTALSCLSVPDKTHKFVDIKHFDTYAEDSPLIRYLKLGIKETHVILAATQDEASMSLKDDAKTMMHFYGSSAVDKLGFRDSLVMIGQRGLTHGSAMEKLVTREPAHEFANTAELKGCLSLPIGKLNTEPLQSASKDVEAHPAAGPQVKVGSLVDKCGVSVSCGTTAFPVHLFTGKGNSDGPKICVNGKYVMADGLNDGGRGFNIAIVNPKTMLVSRVGHFDTYAQDSSNLEIFLEMMNADDIILAVIHDDASKNLNLPVRMLLANLGSTMIEKLNFRDIWVFIGQNGIQGHSTIEEIEFAGPSGKFPIPIDKKLCVPIKLKGSQIRPDPLANKNKERRAFCNMYDGYGSFCETQHIDEALTPSPLVEKNMEKHAIFQVPVIVIPGLNHNAVRMQLETLLLNPGLNPSMVTVMCDQKFTEPCTLARVFHFSTYNLTSSTKYIFQTEKALQKVWDLYPKAQHVIVLEEEVIVSVDLLYFFGQTLAAVEADKTLIGISGWNDNGYEGLSTLPNVAYRSETFPGIGFLLKRTFYDENMKNKMTECCGTRAWHGWFKGQLAGREMIVPDVSRAYRRPYEGLSDEAAFLTELFNRPRVTNTNGRPLLDNADQLTSDKYEAALETLLKDARALDTTNAGDCLAGKGLGFYVPETSGKTYVIYFEQKDGSDQNILSLLCKCFKLFYMKDQGSRGLHRNSLRFSYKGNNMFLVGSKSPYYKFKLDKYKPVERSQL
;
A
#
# COMPACT_ATOMS: atom_id res chain seq x y z
N MET A 1 -50.77 -1.61 51.10
CA MET A 1 -49.58 -2.33 51.61
C MET A 1 -49.32 -3.52 50.69
N ALA A 2 -48.41 -3.35 49.73
CA ALA A 2 -48.20 -4.30 48.64
C ALA A 2 -47.65 -5.65 49.13
N SER A 3 -48.12 -6.74 48.54
CA SER A 3 -47.91 -8.12 48.96
C SER A 3 -46.43 -8.50 48.98
N ALA A 4 -45.92 -8.83 50.16
CA ALA A 4 -44.68 -9.59 50.26
C ALA A 4 -44.97 -11.01 49.75
N ARG A 5 -44.40 -11.38 48.59
CA ARG A 5 -44.45 -12.76 48.10
C ARG A 5 -43.38 -13.57 48.82
N TRP A 6 -43.80 -14.66 49.45
CA TRP A 6 -42.93 -15.52 50.26
C TRP A 6 -42.73 -16.86 49.54
N PHE A 7 -41.49 -17.34 49.52
CA PHE A 7 -41.25 -18.77 49.31
C PHE A 7 -41.35 -19.46 50.67
N THR A 8 -42.24 -20.45 50.80
CA THR A 8 -42.44 -21.20 52.05
C THR A 8 -42.42 -22.71 51.76
N VAL A 9 -41.50 -23.45 52.38
CA VAL A 9 -41.39 -24.92 52.24
C VAL A 9 -41.58 -25.55 53.63
N ASN A 10 -42.54 -26.47 53.78
CA ASN A 10 -42.81 -27.27 55.00
C ASN A 10 -43.47 -28.59 54.53
N LYS A 11 -43.12 -29.82 54.97
CA LYS A 11 -42.68 -30.33 56.28
C LYS A 11 -41.77 -31.57 56.01
N TYR A 12 -40.60 -31.61 56.67
CA TYR A 12 -39.48 -32.60 56.68
C TYR A 12 -38.07 -32.05 56.29
N SER A 13 -37.91 -30.75 55.99
CA SER A 13 -36.58 -30.12 55.77
C SER A 13 -36.60 -28.59 55.97
N VAL A 14 -35.60 -28.08 56.72
CA VAL A 14 -35.05 -26.71 56.83
C VAL A 14 -36.02 -25.50 56.76
N ALA A 15 -36.13 -24.78 57.88
CA ALA A 15 -36.94 -23.57 58.02
C ALA A 15 -36.26 -22.32 57.39
N GLY A 16 -36.99 -21.62 56.52
CA GLY A 16 -36.63 -20.28 56.04
C GLY A 16 -37.73 -19.69 55.14
N SER A 17 -38.19 -18.48 55.45
CA SER A 17 -39.06 -17.69 54.57
C SER A 17 -38.20 -16.62 53.90
N VAL A 18 -38.21 -16.58 52.56
CA VAL A 18 -37.43 -15.59 51.80
C VAL A 18 -38.36 -14.49 51.31
N ARG A 19 -38.04 -13.25 51.68
CA ARG A 19 -38.76 -12.04 51.27
C ARG A 19 -38.06 -11.44 50.06
N CYS A 20 -38.79 -11.24 48.96
CA CYS A 20 -38.25 -10.51 47.81
C CYS A 20 -37.96 -9.05 48.20
N LYS A 21 -36.84 -8.48 47.69
CA LYS A 21 -36.44 -7.09 47.98
C LYS A 21 -37.41 -6.11 47.30
N THR A 22 -37.69 -4.98 47.94
CA THR A 22 -38.42 -3.88 47.29
C THR A 22 -37.58 -3.35 46.11
N ASN A 23 -38.18 -3.27 44.91
CA ASN A 23 -37.58 -2.86 43.62
C ASN A 23 -36.91 -3.97 42.78
N THR A 24 -37.28 -5.25 42.95
CA THR A 24 -36.78 -6.32 42.08
C THR A 24 -37.89 -6.96 41.28
N ALA A 25 -37.68 -7.08 39.97
CA ALA A 25 -38.66 -7.58 39.02
C ALA A 25 -38.84 -9.12 39.08
N LEU A 26 -37.73 -9.87 39.12
CA LEU A 26 -37.73 -11.33 39.18
C LEU A 26 -36.73 -11.83 40.24
N SER A 27 -37.16 -12.73 41.11
CA SER A 27 -36.29 -13.38 42.09
C SER A 27 -36.19 -14.86 41.80
N CYS A 28 -34.96 -15.40 41.73
CA CYS A 28 -34.72 -16.82 41.53
C CYS A 28 -33.93 -17.40 42.72
N LEU A 29 -34.39 -18.54 43.24
CA LEU A 29 -33.73 -19.30 44.28
C LEU A 29 -33.26 -20.62 43.70
N SER A 30 -32.06 -21.06 44.09
CA SER A 30 -31.50 -22.35 43.71
C SER A 30 -31.41 -23.29 44.91
N VAL A 31 -31.92 -24.51 44.74
CA VAL A 31 -31.97 -25.55 45.77
C VAL A 31 -31.38 -26.85 45.20
N PRO A 32 -30.30 -27.41 45.79
CA PRO A 32 -29.76 -28.69 45.34
C PRO A 32 -30.75 -29.83 45.63
N ASP A 33 -30.88 -30.72 44.65
CA ASP A 33 -31.69 -31.94 44.72
C ASP A 33 -31.41 -32.85 45.92
N LYS A 34 -30.17 -32.94 46.39
CA LYS A 34 -29.81 -33.87 47.48
C LYS A 34 -29.94 -33.28 48.88
N THR A 35 -29.77 -31.97 49.01
CA THR A 35 -29.67 -31.32 50.33
C THR A 35 -30.92 -30.56 50.72
N HIS A 36 -31.75 -30.19 49.75
CA HIS A 36 -32.99 -29.42 49.93
C HIS A 36 -32.80 -28.10 50.72
N LYS A 37 -31.56 -27.59 50.79
CA LYS A 37 -31.22 -26.31 51.42
C LYS A 37 -31.11 -25.22 50.37
N PHE A 38 -31.51 -24.00 50.69
CA PHE A 38 -31.23 -22.85 49.83
C PHE A 38 -29.72 -22.67 49.70
N VAL A 39 -29.23 -22.61 48.46
CA VAL A 39 -27.81 -22.42 48.17
C VAL A 39 -27.53 -21.06 47.53
N ASP A 40 -28.49 -20.52 46.79
CA ASP A 40 -28.35 -19.16 46.23
C ASP A 40 -29.72 -18.48 46.07
N ILE A 41 -29.74 -17.17 46.26
CA ILE A 41 -30.90 -16.30 46.06
C ILE A 41 -30.40 -15.09 45.26
N LYS A 42 -30.93 -14.93 44.04
CA LYS A 42 -30.61 -13.80 43.18
C LYS A 42 -31.86 -13.02 42.83
N HIS A 43 -31.69 -11.72 42.72
CA HIS A 43 -32.73 -10.81 42.29
C HIS A 43 -32.27 -10.13 41.00
N PHE A 44 -33.18 -10.04 40.04
CA PHE A 44 -32.96 -9.52 38.71
C PHE A 44 -33.95 -8.40 38.46
N ASP A 45 -33.43 -7.26 38.01
CA ASP A 45 -34.26 -6.14 37.56
C ASP A 45 -34.53 -6.29 36.06
N THR A 46 -35.39 -7.25 35.71
CA THR A 46 -35.83 -7.51 34.33
C THR A 46 -36.75 -6.43 33.76
N TYR A 47 -37.04 -5.37 34.54
CA TYR A 47 -37.59 -4.13 33.99
C TYR A 47 -36.49 -3.31 33.30
N ALA A 48 -35.28 -3.25 33.86
CA ALA A 48 -34.14 -2.53 33.29
C ALA A 48 -33.37 -3.36 32.24
N GLU A 49 -33.02 -4.61 32.54
CA GLU A 49 -32.25 -5.51 31.66
C GLU A 49 -32.39 -6.99 32.06
N ASP A 50 -32.22 -7.92 31.12
CA ASP A 50 -32.34 -9.37 31.35
C ASP A 50 -31.02 -10.15 31.27
N SER A 51 -29.91 -9.49 30.90
CA SER A 51 -28.58 -10.12 30.79
C SER A 51 -28.09 -10.79 32.08
N PRO A 52 -28.24 -10.18 33.28
CA PRO A 52 -27.85 -10.82 34.53
C PRO A 52 -28.65 -12.10 34.83
N LEU A 53 -29.94 -12.13 34.44
CA LEU A 53 -30.80 -13.30 34.57
C LEU A 53 -30.32 -14.44 33.65
N ILE A 54 -30.05 -14.13 32.38
CA ILE A 54 -29.54 -15.11 31.40
C ILE A 54 -28.23 -15.74 31.91
N ARG A 55 -27.27 -14.89 32.35
CA ARG A 55 -25.99 -15.36 32.89
C ARG A 55 -26.18 -16.28 34.09
N TYR A 56 -27.07 -15.93 35.01
CA TYR A 56 -27.36 -16.75 36.18
C TYR A 56 -28.00 -18.09 35.80
N LEU A 57 -29.03 -18.08 34.94
CA LEU A 57 -29.72 -19.29 34.50
C LEU A 57 -28.80 -20.24 33.73
N LYS A 58 -27.80 -19.71 33.00
CA LYS A 58 -26.85 -20.50 32.22
C LYS A 58 -25.67 -21.00 33.05
N LEU A 59 -25.01 -20.11 33.80
CA LEU A 59 -23.73 -20.40 34.46
C LEU A 59 -23.82 -20.51 35.99
N GLY A 60 -24.77 -19.78 36.60
CA GLY A 60 -24.88 -19.68 38.06
C GLY A 60 -25.52 -20.90 38.73
N ILE A 61 -26.28 -21.69 37.98
CA ILE A 61 -27.05 -22.82 38.50
C ILE A 61 -26.38 -24.13 38.06
N LYS A 62 -26.26 -25.10 38.98
CA LYS A 62 -25.73 -26.44 38.66
C LYS A 62 -26.86 -27.33 38.15
N GLU A 63 -26.55 -28.32 37.32
CA GLU A 63 -27.56 -29.19 36.67
C GLU A 63 -28.48 -29.92 37.66
N THR A 64 -27.99 -30.25 38.84
CA THR A 64 -28.77 -30.96 39.86
C THR A 64 -29.67 -30.04 40.70
N HIS A 65 -29.72 -28.74 40.41
CA HIS A 65 -30.48 -27.79 41.22
C HIS A 65 -31.87 -27.54 40.65
N VAL A 66 -32.82 -27.42 41.56
CA VAL A 66 -34.16 -26.89 41.32
C VAL A 66 -34.10 -25.37 41.42
N ILE A 67 -34.84 -24.69 40.54
CA ILE A 67 -35.04 -23.25 40.58
C ILE A 67 -36.46 -22.94 41.05
N LEU A 68 -36.58 -21.96 41.93
CA LEU A 68 -37.86 -21.33 42.27
C LEU A 68 -37.78 -19.89 41.80
N ALA A 69 -38.62 -19.49 40.85
CA ALA A 69 -38.65 -18.13 40.35
C ALA A 69 -40.00 -17.47 40.65
N ALA A 70 -39.98 -16.21 41.06
CA ALA A 70 -41.19 -15.42 41.30
C ALA A 70 -41.01 -13.98 40.82
N THR A 71 -42.01 -13.45 40.13
CA THR A 71 -42.07 -12.03 39.75
C THR A 71 -42.55 -11.19 40.92
N GLN A 72 -42.10 -9.94 40.96
CA GLN A 72 -42.59 -8.90 41.84
C GLN A 72 -42.65 -7.58 41.04
N ASP A 73 -43.75 -6.85 41.17
CA ASP A 73 -44.02 -5.65 40.38
C ASP A 73 -44.04 -5.96 38.87
N GLU A 74 -43.06 -5.45 38.11
CA GLU A 74 -43.00 -5.53 36.66
C GLU A 74 -41.77 -6.31 36.20
N ALA A 75 -41.98 -7.40 35.45
CA ALA A 75 -40.90 -8.27 35.01
C ALA A 75 -40.84 -8.54 33.50
N SER A 76 -41.81 -8.04 32.73
CA SER A 76 -41.98 -8.35 31.31
C SER A 76 -41.29 -7.33 30.38
N MET A 77 -41.15 -6.07 30.79
CA MET A 77 -40.71 -4.97 29.92
C MET A 77 -39.39 -5.19 29.17
N SER A 78 -38.34 -5.66 29.85
CA SER A 78 -37.02 -5.91 29.25
C SER A 78 -36.66 -7.39 29.21
N LEU A 79 -37.63 -8.29 29.42
CA LEU A 79 -37.44 -9.74 29.37
C LEU A 79 -37.57 -10.25 27.92
N LYS A 80 -36.43 -10.41 27.25
CA LYS A 80 -36.33 -10.77 25.82
C LYS A 80 -36.39 -12.29 25.62
N ASP A 81 -36.46 -12.68 24.35
CA ASP A 81 -36.61 -14.09 23.94
C ASP A 81 -35.48 -14.99 24.42
N ASP A 82 -34.25 -14.48 24.56
CA ASP A 82 -33.11 -15.26 25.08
C ASP A 82 -33.31 -15.63 26.56
N ALA A 83 -33.82 -14.70 27.37
CA ALA A 83 -34.14 -14.96 28.78
C ALA A 83 -35.31 -15.94 28.91
N LYS A 84 -36.35 -15.80 28.09
CA LYS A 84 -37.47 -16.76 28.02
C LYS A 84 -37.01 -18.15 27.61
N THR A 85 -36.17 -18.24 26.57
CA THR A 85 -35.53 -19.48 26.12
C THR A 85 -34.73 -20.13 27.24
N MET A 86 -33.98 -19.35 28.03
CA MET A 86 -33.29 -19.88 29.20
C MET A 86 -34.26 -20.44 30.24
N MET A 87 -35.41 -19.82 30.47
CA MET A 87 -36.44 -20.34 31.38
C MET A 87 -37.16 -21.59 30.82
N HIS A 88 -37.24 -21.74 29.49
CA HIS A 88 -37.75 -22.97 28.85
C HIS A 88 -36.89 -24.19 29.16
N PHE A 89 -35.56 -24.04 29.28
CA PHE A 89 -34.65 -25.12 29.72
C PHE A 89 -34.88 -25.59 31.17
N TYR A 90 -35.67 -24.85 31.94
CA TYR A 90 -36.16 -25.24 33.26
C TYR A 90 -37.61 -25.71 33.25
N GLY A 91 -38.20 -25.86 32.07
CA GLY A 91 -39.56 -26.36 31.85
C GLY A 91 -40.67 -25.31 31.82
N SER A 92 -40.37 -24.01 31.94
CA SER A 92 -41.42 -22.97 31.96
C SER A 92 -42.04 -22.77 30.58
N SER A 93 -43.36 -22.63 30.52
CA SER A 93 -44.10 -22.18 29.32
C SER A 93 -44.93 -20.92 29.59
N ALA A 94 -45.25 -20.65 30.85
CA ALA A 94 -46.02 -19.49 31.28
C ALA A 94 -45.25 -18.17 31.14
N VAL A 95 -43.90 -18.20 31.10
CA VAL A 95 -43.07 -17.02 30.85
C VAL A 95 -43.37 -16.35 29.50
N ASP A 96 -43.83 -17.11 28.50
CA ASP A 96 -44.17 -16.59 27.18
C ASP A 96 -45.42 -15.71 27.20
N LYS A 97 -46.29 -15.93 28.19
CA LYS A 97 -47.56 -15.21 28.37
C LYS A 97 -47.46 -14.12 29.43
N LEU A 98 -46.28 -13.89 30.01
CA LEU A 98 -46.07 -12.92 31.07
C LEU A 98 -46.25 -11.48 30.55
N GLY A 99 -47.34 -10.83 30.96
CA GLY A 99 -47.65 -9.45 30.61
C GLY A 99 -47.22 -8.43 31.67
N PHE A 100 -47.50 -7.16 31.37
CA PHE A 100 -47.18 -6.03 32.26
C PHE A 100 -47.93 -6.14 33.60
N ARG A 101 -47.15 -6.23 34.67
CA ARG A 101 -47.49 -6.36 36.09
C ARG A 101 -48.27 -7.63 36.44
N ASP A 102 -48.01 -8.69 35.67
CA ASP A 102 -48.50 -10.04 35.92
C ASP A 102 -47.73 -10.74 37.04
N SER A 103 -48.40 -11.68 37.70
CA SER A 103 -47.82 -12.51 38.75
C SER A 103 -47.45 -13.88 38.21
N LEU A 104 -46.15 -14.18 38.11
CA LEU A 104 -45.67 -15.52 37.79
C LEU A 104 -44.89 -16.09 38.96
N VAL A 105 -45.18 -17.34 39.30
CA VAL A 105 -44.34 -18.20 40.13
C VAL A 105 -44.08 -19.50 39.38
N MET A 106 -42.85 -19.99 39.41
CA MET A 106 -42.49 -21.28 38.83
C MET A 106 -41.50 -22.05 39.69
N ILE A 107 -41.59 -23.37 39.62
CA ILE A 107 -40.62 -24.32 40.14
C ILE A 107 -40.18 -25.19 38.97
N GLY A 108 -38.91 -25.07 38.61
CA GLY A 108 -38.31 -25.73 37.44
C GLY A 108 -37.01 -26.43 37.79
N GLN A 109 -36.53 -27.28 36.91
CA GLN A 109 -35.25 -27.99 37.05
C GLN A 109 -34.55 -28.04 35.70
N ARG A 110 -33.23 -27.89 35.66
CA ARG A 110 -32.51 -27.85 34.37
C ARG A 110 -32.69 -29.18 33.63
N GLY A 111 -33.01 -29.08 32.34
CA GLY A 111 -33.29 -30.24 31.48
C GLY A 111 -34.74 -30.73 31.58
N LEU A 112 -35.59 -30.09 32.38
CA LEU A 112 -37.02 -30.41 32.44
C LEU A 112 -37.67 -30.11 31.09
N THR A 113 -38.54 -31.00 30.63
CA THR A 113 -39.25 -30.83 29.35
C THR A 113 -40.05 -29.52 29.36
N HIS A 114 -39.97 -28.75 28.27
CA HIS A 114 -40.70 -27.48 28.11
C HIS A 114 -42.20 -27.67 28.41
N GLY A 115 -42.77 -26.75 29.21
CA GLY A 115 -44.16 -26.82 29.69
C GLY A 115 -44.42 -27.79 30.84
N SER A 116 -43.38 -28.46 31.37
CA SER A 116 -43.52 -29.38 32.52
C SER A 116 -43.12 -28.75 33.86
N ALA A 117 -42.73 -27.48 33.89
CA ALA A 117 -42.50 -26.78 35.15
C ALA A 117 -43.81 -26.61 35.92
N MET A 118 -43.72 -26.66 37.25
CA MET A 118 -44.85 -26.29 38.10
C MET A 118 -44.92 -24.78 38.15
N GLU A 119 -45.84 -24.19 37.40
CA GLU A 119 -45.95 -22.75 37.26
C GLU A 119 -47.39 -22.26 37.42
N LYS A 120 -47.53 -21.03 37.91
CA LYS A 120 -48.81 -20.32 38.00
C LYS A 120 -48.61 -18.89 37.55
N LEU A 121 -49.31 -18.51 36.49
CA LEU A 121 -49.42 -17.15 36.00
C LEU A 121 -50.81 -16.60 36.38
N VAL A 122 -50.84 -15.41 36.96
CA VAL A 122 -52.08 -14.65 37.21
C VAL A 122 -51.94 -13.33 36.48
N THR A 123 -52.80 -13.12 35.50
CA THR A 123 -52.81 -11.92 34.67
C THR A 123 -53.46 -10.75 35.42
N ARG A 124 -52.95 -9.54 35.20
CA ARG A 124 -53.51 -8.32 35.76
C ARG A 124 -54.85 -7.98 35.10
N GLU A 125 -55.88 -7.84 35.91
CA GLU A 125 -57.18 -7.34 35.45
C GLU A 125 -57.09 -5.82 35.16
N PRO A 126 -57.78 -5.30 34.13
CA PRO A 126 -57.70 -3.89 33.74
C PRO A 126 -58.03 -2.88 34.86
N ALA A 127 -58.90 -3.27 35.81
CA ALA A 127 -59.33 -2.43 36.93
C ALA A 127 -58.33 -2.40 38.11
N HIS A 128 -57.26 -3.20 38.05
CA HIS A 128 -56.29 -3.34 39.13
C HIS A 128 -54.89 -2.88 38.69
N GLU A 129 -54.16 -2.27 39.63
CA GLU A 129 -52.80 -1.77 39.38
C GLU A 129 -51.76 -2.90 39.26
N PHE A 130 -52.02 -4.05 39.90
CA PHE A 130 -51.18 -5.25 39.90
C PHE A 130 -52.04 -6.51 39.80
N ALA A 131 -51.48 -7.59 39.26
CA ALA A 131 -52.15 -8.90 39.30
C ALA A 131 -52.30 -9.44 40.73
N ASN A 132 -53.35 -10.24 40.93
CA ASN A 132 -53.55 -11.00 42.17
C ASN A 132 -52.38 -11.97 42.41
N THR A 133 -52.23 -12.43 43.66
CA THR A 133 -51.08 -13.25 44.07
C THR A 133 -51.10 -14.62 43.37
N ALA A 134 -50.02 -14.94 42.65
CA ALA A 134 -49.75 -16.29 42.18
C ALA A 134 -49.07 -17.09 43.31
N GLU A 135 -49.62 -18.25 43.64
CA GLU A 135 -49.15 -19.11 44.73
C GLU A 135 -49.19 -20.58 44.31
N LEU A 136 -48.09 -21.30 44.58
CA LEU A 136 -47.96 -22.75 44.44
C LEU A 136 -47.74 -23.37 45.82
N LYS A 137 -48.51 -24.41 46.14
CA LYS A 137 -48.42 -25.17 47.39
C LYS A 137 -48.43 -26.66 47.05
N GLY A 138 -47.49 -27.43 47.59
CA GLY A 138 -47.42 -28.87 47.37
C GLY A 138 -46.12 -29.50 47.85
N CYS A 139 -46.07 -30.83 47.80
CA CYS A 139 -44.84 -31.61 47.99
C CYS A 139 -44.23 -31.94 46.62
N LEU A 140 -42.91 -31.89 46.52
CA LEU A 140 -42.16 -32.17 45.30
C LEU A 140 -41.41 -33.49 45.45
N SER A 141 -41.41 -34.31 44.40
CA SER A 141 -40.47 -35.42 44.25
C SER A 141 -39.35 -34.97 43.31
N LEU A 142 -38.11 -35.35 43.61
CA LEU A 142 -36.94 -34.97 42.80
C LEU A 142 -36.40 -36.18 42.05
N PRO A 143 -36.12 -36.06 40.74
CA PRO A 143 -36.33 -34.87 39.89
C PRO A 143 -37.81 -34.52 39.70
N ILE A 144 -38.12 -33.24 39.47
CA ILE A 144 -39.51 -32.71 39.42
C ILE A 144 -40.32 -33.32 38.27
N GLY A 145 -39.62 -33.84 37.25
CA GLY A 145 -40.20 -34.59 36.16
C GLY A 145 -39.10 -35.25 35.34
N LYS A 146 -39.43 -35.63 34.10
CA LYS A 146 -38.46 -36.22 33.18
C LYS A 146 -37.43 -35.16 32.76
N LEU A 147 -36.18 -35.37 33.14
CA LEU A 147 -35.05 -34.55 32.72
C LEU A 147 -34.43 -35.13 31.46
N ASN A 148 -34.21 -34.30 30.45
CA ASN A 148 -33.43 -34.64 29.28
C ASN A 148 -31.95 -34.47 29.67
N THR A 149 -31.17 -35.56 29.61
CA THR A 149 -29.74 -35.60 30.01
C THR A 149 -28.79 -35.15 28.90
N GLU A 150 -29.29 -34.45 27.90
CA GLU A 150 -28.48 -33.89 26.83
C GLU A 150 -27.68 -32.69 27.38
N PRO A 151 -26.33 -32.71 27.38
CA PRO A 151 -25.57 -31.50 27.69
C PRO A 151 -25.97 -30.38 26.74
N LEU A 152 -25.89 -29.11 27.17
CA LEU A 152 -26.21 -27.91 26.35
C LEU A 152 -25.44 -27.81 25.00
N GLN A 153 -24.57 -28.78 24.70
CA GLN A 153 -23.84 -28.95 23.44
C GLN A 153 -24.47 -29.97 22.46
N SER A 154 -25.49 -30.76 22.84
CA SER A 154 -25.99 -31.85 21.99
C SER A 154 -27.44 -31.71 21.49
N ALA A 155 -28.14 -30.60 21.78
CA ALA A 155 -29.45 -30.26 21.19
C ALA A 155 -29.37 -29.90 19.68
N SER A 156 -28.78 -30.77 18.86
CA SER A 156 -28.69 -30.66 17.42
C SER A 156 -28.86 -32.00 16.68
N LYS A 157 -29.42 -33.03 17.33
CA LYS A 157 -29.89 -34.22 16.62
C LYS A 157 -31.29 -34.63 17.07
N ASP A 158 -32.15 -34.76 16.06
CA ASP A 158 -33.49 -35.33 16.10
C ASP A 158 -34.62 -34.44 16.64
N VAL A 159 -34.85 -33.33 15.94
CA VAL A 159 -36.22 -32.84 15.68
C VAL A 159 -36.39 -32.80 14.17
N GLU A 160 -37.11 -33.78 13.62
CA GLU A 160 -37.66 -33.70 12.27
C GLU A 160 -38.52 -32.45 12.16
N ALA A 161 -38.12 -31.57 11.23
CA ALA A 161 -38.88 -30.50 10.61
C ALA A 161 -39.91 -29.78 11.50
N HIS A 162 -39.52 -28.65 12.09
CA HIS A 162 -40.21 -27.34 12.01
C HIS A 162 -39.23 -26.22 12.46
N PRO A 163 -39.13 -25.09 11.75
CA PRO A 163 -38.02 -24.15 11.88
C PRO A 163 -38.22 -23.20 13.08
N ALA A 164 -37.37 -23.30 14.10
CA ALA A 164 -37.24 -22.27 15.13
C ALA A 164 -36.10 -21.31 14.74
N ALA A 165 -36.47 -20.09 14.35
CA ALA A 165 -35.56 -19.04 13.92
C ALA A 165 -34.82 -18.43 15.12
N GLY A 166 -33.53 -18.70 15.25
CA GLY A 166 -32.61 -17.65 15.71
C GLY A 166 -32.58 -16.53 14.66
N PRO A 167 -32.15 -15.29 14.99
CA PRO A 167 -32.08 -14.21 14.01
C PRO A 167 -31.20 -14.67 12.83
N GLN A 168 -31.83 -14.88 11.67
CA GLN A 168 -31.12 -15.27 10.46
C GLN A 168 -30.21 -14.11 10.03
N VAL A 169 -28.94 -14.40 9.80
CA VAL A 169 -27.98 -13.43 9.24
C VAL A 169 -28.52 -12.94 7.90
N LYS A 170 -28.93 -11.66 7.83
CA LYS A 170 -29.39 -11.09 6.57
C LYS A 170 -28.20 -10.95 5.64
N VAL A 171 -28.40 -11.28 4.36
CA VAL A 171 -27.37 -11.13 3.33
C VAL A 171 -27.74 -9.95 2.44
N GLY A 172 -26.78 -9.04 2.27
CA GLY A 172 -26.92 -7.86 1.42
C GLY A 172 -26.50 -8.12 -0.02
N SER A 173 -25.92 -7.10 -0.65
CA SER A 173 -25.43 -7.18 -2.02
C SER A 173 -24.29 -8.19 -2.20
N LEU A 174 -24.21 -8.74 -3.41
CA LEU A 174 -23.17 -9.68 -3.82
C LEU A 174 -22.04 -8.91 -4.52
N VAL A 175 -20.80 -9.25 -4.19
CA VAL A 175 -19.59 -8.71 -4.81
C VAL A 175 -18.65 -9.86 -5.09
N ASP A 176 -18.24 -10.06 -6.35
CA ASP A 176 -17.33 -11.15 -6.68
C ASP A 176 -16.06 -11.10 -5.83
N LYS A 177 -15.76 -12.22 -5.16
CA LYS A 177 -14.62 -12.37 -4.23
C LYS A 177 -14.44 -11.22 -3.23
N CYS A 178 -15.52 -10.54 -2.84
CA CYS A 178 -15.46 -9.33 -2.02
C CYS A 178 -14.51 -8.24 -2.58
N GLY A 179 -14.25 -8.22 -3.90
CA GLY A 179 -13.34 -7.26 -4.53
C GLY A 179 -11.85 -7.61 -4.45
N VAL A 180 -11.49 -8.81 -4.01
CA VAL A 180 -10.09 -9.30 -4.06
C VAL A 180 -9.72 -9.66 -5.50
N SER A 181 -8.58 -9.17 -5.99
CA SER A 181 -8.13 -9.37 -7.39
C SER A 181 -7.72 -10.81 -7.71
N VAL A 182 -7.24 -11.55 -6.71
CA VAL A 182 -6.77 -12.94 -6.84
C VAL A 182 -7.74 -13.90 -6.16
N SER A 183 -7.99 -15.06 -6.78
CA SER A 183 -8.82 -16.09 -6.15
C SER A 183 -8.13 -16.70 -4.94
N CYS A 184 -8.84 -16.80 -3.82
CA CYS A 184 -8.33 -17.51 -2.65
C CYS A 184 -8.26 -19.02 -2.95
N GLY A 185 -7.22 -19.69 -2.45
CA GLY A 185 -7.10 -21.16 -2.52
C GLY A 185 -8.14 -21.86 -1.64
N THR A 186 -8.12 -23.20 -1.60
CA THR A 186 -9.10 -24.01 -0.84
C THR A 186 -8.99 -23.90 0.68
N THR A 187 -7.90 -23.35 1.19
CA THR A 187 -7.61 -23.17 2.63
C THR A 187 -7.79 -21.71 3.10
N ALA A 188 -8.39 -20.86 2.27
CA ALA A 188 -8.64 -19.46 2.58
C ALA A 188 -9.93 -18.94 1.93
N PHE A 189 -10.49 -17.86 2.46
CA PHE A 189 -11.71 -17.24 1.93
C PHE A 189 -11.53 -15.72 1.76
N PRO A 190 -12.11 -15.10 0.71
CA PRO A 190 -12.01 -13.66 0.50
C PRO A 190 -12.91 -12.89 1.48
N VAL A 191 -12.38 -11.78 1.97
CA VAL A 191 -13.11 -10.80 2.80
C VAL A 191 -12.87 -9.38 2.32
N HIS A 192 -13.82 -8.51 2.64
CA HIS A 192 -13.65 -7.06 2.59
C HIS A 192 -14.16 -6.44 3.89
N LEU A 193 -13.29 -5.69 4.56
CA LEU A 193 -13.54 -5.00 5.82
C LEU A 193 -13.35 -3.50 5.59
N PHE A 194 -14.41 -2.72 5.80
CA PHE A 194 -14.41 -1.29 5.59
C PHE A 194 -14.98 -0.55 6.80
N THR A 195 -14.23 0.38 7.36
CA THR A 195 -14.60 1.12 8.58
C THR A 195 -15.59 2.27 8.36
N GLY A 196 -15.97 2.58 7.12
CA GLY A 196 -16.79 3.74 6.81
C GLY A 196 -16.00 5.05 6.67
N LYS A 197 -16.63 6.06 6.06
CA LYS A 197 -16.07 7.40 5.81
C LYS A 197 -16.95 8.48 6.43
N GLY A 198 -16.50 9.00 7.57
CA GLY A 198 -17.25 10.00 8.34
C GLY A 198 -18.69 9.53 8.60
N ASN A 199 -19.66 10.43 8.43
CA ASN A 199 -21.09 10.11 8.58
C ASN A 199 -21.78 9.75 7.25
N SER A 200 -21.03 9.72 6.15
CA SER A 200 -21.60 9.58 4.80
C SER A 200 -21.62 8.15 4.27
N ASP A 201 -20.78 7.27 4.82
CA ASP A 201 -20.70 5.87 4.44
C ASP A 201 -20.33 5.05 5.67
N GLY A 202 -21.17 4.08 6.07
CA GLY A 202 -20.97 3.28 7.26
C GLY A 202 -20.08 2.05 7.06
N PRO A 203 -19.96 1.21 8.10
CA PRO A 203 -19.08 0.06 8.10
C PRO A 203 -19.60 -1.03 7.17
N LYS A 204 -18.70 -1.79 6.52
CA LYS A 204 -19.08 -2.92 5.67
C LYS A 204 -18.21 -4.15 5.95
N ILE A 205 -18.85 -5.32 6.03
CA ILE A 205 -18.17 -6.62 6.11
C ILE A 205 -18.73 -7.53 5.03
N CYS A 206 -17.86 -7.96 4.11
CA CYS A 206 -18.15 -8.99 3.11
C CYS A 206 -17.35 -10.25 3.39
N VAL A 207 -18.00 -11.41 3.25
CA VAL A 207 -17.39 -12.74 3.38
C VAL A 207 -17.84 -13.60 2.21
N ASN A 208 -16.91 -14.23 1.49
CA ASN A 208 -17.22 -15.13 0.38
C ASN A 208 -18.17 -14.50 -0.67
N GLY A 209 -17.94 -13.22 -0.96
CA GLY A 209 -18.68 -12.43 -1.93
C GLY A 209 -20.06 -11.96 -1.50
N LYS A 210 -20.40 -12.07 -0.21
CA LYS A 210 -21.68 -11.65 0.36
C LYS A 210 -21.44 -10.59 1.43
N TYR A 211 -22.05 -9.41 1.30
CA TYR A 211 -22.10 -8.48 2.42
C TYR A 211 -23.01 -9.03 3.52
N VAL A 212 -22.50 -9.05 4.75
CA VAL A 212 -23.20 -9.53 5.95
C VAL A 212 -23.32 -8.45 7.02
N MET A 213 -22.65 -7.32 6.88
CA MET A 213 -22.85 -6.11 7.71
C MET A 213 -22.72 -4.90 6.80
N ALA A 214 -23.65 -3.96 6.90
CA ALA A 214 -23.64 -2.65 6.23
C ALA A 214 -24.68 -1.71 6.90
N ASP A 215 -24.72 -0.44 6.53
CA ASP A 215 -25.83 0.44 6.90
C ASP A 215 -27.17 -0.16 6.46
N GLY A 216 -28.09 -0.34 7.40
CA GLY A 216 -29.38 -0.98 7.17
C GLY A 216 -29.33 -2.50 6.98
N LEU A 217 -28.17 -3.14 7.14
CA LEU A 217 -27.96 -4.59 7.05
C LEU A 217 -27.35 -5.13 8.35
N ASN A 218 -28.13 -5.94 9.07
CA ASN A 218 -27.77 -6.48 10.39
C ASN A 218 -27.29 -5.39 11.36
N ASP A 219 -27.97 -4.23 11.28
CA ASP A 219 -27.79 -3.08 12.16
C ASP A 219 -26.36 -2.51 12.18
N GLY A 220 -25.60 -2.68 11.08
CA GLY A 220 -24.27 -2.07 10.95
C GLY A 220 -24.29 -0.56 11.19
N GLY A 221 -23.36 -0.08 12.02
CA GLY A 221 -23.33 1.32 12.45
C GLY A 221 -22.22 1.65 13.45
N ARG A 222 -22.38 2.72 14.24
CA ARG A 222 -21.40 3.18 15.24
C ARG A 222 -21.05 2.09 16.25
N GLY A 223 -19.78 1.93 16.59
CA GLY A 223 -19.31 0.93 17.56
C GLY A 223 -18.68 -0.28 16.89
N PHE A 224 -18.77 -1.45 17.54
CA PHE A 224 -18.26 -2.70 17.00
C PHE A 224 -19.25 -3.30 16.00
N ASN A 225 -18.72 -3.72 14.86
CA ASN A 225 -19.42 -4.47 13.84
C ASN A 225 -18.66 -5.77 13.64
N ILE A 226 -19.29 -6.90 13.96
CA ILE A 226 -18.60 -8.19 14.05
C ILE A 226 -19.31 -9.25 13.21
N ALA A 227 -18.55 -10.06 12.48
CA ALA A 227 -18.99 -11.31 11.88
C ALA A 227 -18.12 -12.48 12.37
N ILE A 228 -18.77 -13.59 12.77
CA ILE A 228 -18.11 -14.84 13.15
C ILE A 228 -18.22 -15.82 11.98
N VAL A 229 -17.09 -16.38 11.57
CA VAL A 229 -16.98 -17.32 10.45
C VAL A 229 -16.54 -18.67 10.99
N ASN A 230 -17.27 -19.72 10.62
CA ASN A 230 -16.85 -21.08 10.92
C ASN A 230 -15.75 -21.52 9.91
N PRO A 231 -14.55 -21.89 10.37
CA PRO A 231 -13.43 -22.18 9.46
C PRO A 231 -13.63 -23.45 8.61
N LYS A 232 -14.50 -24.39 9.04
CA LYS A 232 -14.75 -25.64 8.32
C LYS A 232 -15.69 -25.44 7.13
N THR A 233 -16.71 -24.61 7.31
CA THR A 233 -17.69 -24.31 6.25
C THR A 233 -17.35 -23.04 5.48
N MET A 234 -16.51 -22.17 6.04
CA MET A 234 -16.23 -20.81 5.56
C MET A 234 -17.49 -19.94 5.46
N LEU A 235 -18.54 -20.29 6.21
CA LEU A 235 -19.79 -19.53 6.26
C LEU A 235 -19.86 -18.70 7.54
N VAL A 236 -20.52 -17.55 7.43
CA VAL A 236 -20.82 -16.68 8.56
C VAL A 236 -21.85 -17.38 9.45
N SER A 237 -21.47 -17.69 10.68
CA SER A 237 -22.33 -18.33 11.68
C SER A 237 -23.11 -17.30 12.49
N ARG A 238 -22.55 -16.11 12.69
CA ARG A 238 -23.18 -15.03 13.45
C ARG A 238 -22.68 -13.66 13.03
N VAL A 239 -23.52 -12.64 13.22
CA VAL A 239 -23.15 -11.23 13.14
C VAL A 239 -23.63 -10.48 14.38
N GLY A 240 -23.00 -9.37 14.72
CA GLY A 240 -23.38 -8.54 15.86
C GLY A 240 -22.91 -7.11 15.73
N HIS A 241 -23.78 -6.17 16.10
CA HIS A 241 -23.49 -4.75 16.23
C HIS A 241 -23.57 -4.33 17.70
N PHE A 242 -22.58 -3.57 18.17
CA PHE A 242 -22.49 -3.14 19.57
C PHE A 242 -22.02 -1.68 19.66
N ASP A 243 -22.97 -0.77 19.90
CA ASP A 243 -22.71 0.66 20.14
C ASP A 243 -22.15 0.90 21.54
N THR A 244 -20.90 0.49 21.74
CA THR A 244 -20.13 0.67 22.99
C THR A 244 -19.76 2.12 23.29
N TYR A 245 -20.16 3.07 22.43
CA TYR A 245 -20.15 4.49 22.75
C TYR A 245 -21.40 4.91 23.54
N ALA A 246 -22.57 4.37 23.18
CA ALA A 246 -23.85 4.70 23.83
C ALA A 246 -24.19 3.78 24.99
N GLN A 247 -23.81 2.51 24.91
CA GLN A 247 -24.16 1.45 25.87
C GLN A 247 -22.90 0.82 26.44
N ASP A 248 -23.01 0.10 27.57
CA ASP A 248 -21.92 -0.73 28.06
C ASP A 248 -21.64 -1.93 27.15
N SER A 249 -20.49 -2.56 27.36
CA SER A 249 -19.96 -3.63 26.50
C SER A 249 -20.33 -5.05 26.97
N SER A 250 -21.30 -5.22 27.88
CA SER A 250 -21.68 -6.54 28.40
C SER A 250 -22.27 -7.46 27.33
N ASN A 251 -23.07 -6.92 26.41
CA ASN A 251 -23.62 -7.71 25.29
C ASN A 251 -22.52 -8.17 24.32
N LEU A 252 -21.49 -7.35 24.14
CA LEU A 252 -20.32 -7.71 23.34
C LEU A 252 -19.49 -8.81 24.05
N GLU A 253 -19.33 -8.72 25.37
CA GLU A 253 -18.69 -9.76 26.19
C GLU A 253 -19.38 -11.11 25.98
N ILE A 254 -20.70 -11.17 26.16
CA ILE A 254 -21.51 -12.38 25.98
C ILE A 254 -21.37 -12.92 24.54
N PHE A 255 -21.39 -12.03 23.54
CA PHE A 255 -21.25 -12.43 22.14
C PHE A 255 -19.92 -13.12 21.86
N LEU A 256 -18.81 -12.59 22.40
CA LEU A 256 -17.48 -13.15 22.25
C LEU A 256 -17.33 -14.47 23.02
N GLU A 257 -17.91 -14.59 24.22
CA GLU A 257 -17.89 -15.82 25.02
C GLU A 257 -18.64 -16.99 24.34
N MET A 258 -19.58 -16.69 23.44
CA MET A 258 -20.35 -17.70 22.70
C MET A 258 -19.64 -18.24 21.44
N MET A 259 -18.40 -17.81 21.16
CA MET A 259 -17.62 -18.33 20.03
C MET A 259 -17.21 -19.79 20.26
N ASN A 260 -17.31 -20.63 19.22
CA ASN A 260 -16.82 -21.99 19.29
C ASN A 260 -15.29 -22.04 19.15
N ALA A 261 -14.70 -23.18 19.49
CA ALA A 261 -13.29 -23.43 19.22
C ALA A 261 -12.98 -23.26 17.72
N ASP A 262 -11.85 -22.63 17.41
CA ASP A 262 -11.37 -22.31 16.07
C ASP A 262 -12.20 -21.29 15.26
N ASP A 263 -13.34 -20.79 15.76
CA ASP A 263 -14.10 -19.75 15.07
C ASP A 263 -13.25 -18.51 14.77
N ILE A 264 -13.42 -17.94 13.57
CA ILE A 264 -12.71 -16.74 13.11
C ILE A 264 -13.61 -15.53 13.33
N ILE A 265 -13.09 -14.50 13.97
CA ILE A 265 -13.77 -13.21 14.15
C ILE A 265 -13.29 -12.21 13.10
N LEU A 266 -14.22 -11.49 12.49
CA LEU A 266 -13.99 -10.31 11.65
C LEU A 266 -14.64 -9.12 12.35
N ALA A 267 -13.85 -8.15 12.79
CA ALA A 267 -14.33 -6.99 13.54
C ALA A 267 -13.93 -5.68 12.86
N VAL A 268 -14.86 -4.72 12.86
CA VAL A 268 -14.69 -3.37 12.33
C VAL A 268 -15.28 -2.37 13.33
N ILE A 269 -14.53 -1.32 13.67
CA ILE A 269 -15.04 -0.19 14.45
C ILE A 269 -15.35 0.99 13.52
N HIS A 270 -16.54 1.57 13.69
CA HIS A 270 -17.01 2.77 12.99
C HIS A 270 -17.40 3.87 13.99
N ASP A 271 -17.08 5.12 13.65
CA ASP A 271 -17.27 6.34 14.44
C ASP A 271 -16.59 6.30 15.82
N ASP A 272 -17.12 5.56 16.81
CA ASP A 272 -16.47 5.35 18.11
C ASP A 272 -16.96 4.06 18.77
N ALA A 273 -16.03 3.37 19.45
CA ALA A 273 -16.32 2.20 20.28
C ALA A 273 -15.54 2.21 21.62
N SER A 274 -15.00 3.36 22.00
CA SER A 274 -14.00 3.44 23.08
C SER A 274 -14.61 3.76 24.44
N LYS A 275 -15.68 4.56 24.46
CA LYS A 275 -16.19 5.23 25.66
C LYS A 275 -16.62 4.30 26.80
N ASN A 276 -17.37 3.23 26.51
CA ASN A 276 -17.82 2.25 27.52
C ASN A 276 -17.28 0.83 27.25
N LEU A 277 -16.09 0.73 26.65
CA LEU A 277 -15.42 -0.55 26.40
C LEU A 277 -14.71 -1.06 27.66
N ASN A 278 -15.26 -2.11 28.25
CA ASN A 278 -14.83 -2.68 29.52
C ASN A 278 -13.57 -3.55 29.36
N LEU A 279 -12.88 -3.77 30.49
CA LEU A 279 -11.65 -4.59 30.52
C LEU A 279 -11.89 -6.06 30.11
N PRO A 280 -12.98 -6.75 30.53
CA PRO A 280 -13.27 -8.11 30.08
C PRO A 280 -13.30 -8.28 28.55
N VAL A 281 -13.96 -7.38 27.83
CA VAL A 281 -13.99 -7.43 26.35
C VAL A 281 -12.60 -7.23 25.76
N ARG A 282 -11.80 -6.31 26.32
CA ARG A 282 -10.41 -6.10 25.86
C ARG A 282 -9.57 -7.36 26.04
N MET A 283 -9.72 -8.04 27.18
CA MET A 283 -9.05 -9.32 27.44
C MET A 283 -9.52 -10.44 26.50
N LEU A 284 -10.82 -10.53 26.21
CA LEU A 284 -11.36 -11.50 25.25
C LEU A 284 -10.79 -11.27 23.85
N LEU A 285 -10.76 -10.02 23.38
CA LEU A 285 -10.18 -9.66 22.08
C LEU A 285 -8.66 -9.91 22.05
N ALA A 286 -7.95 -9.67 23.16
CA ALA A 286 -6.54 -10.00 23.29
C ALA A 286 -6.29 -11.52 23.18
N ASN A 287 -7.14 -12.35 23.80
CA ASN A 287 -7.09 -13.82 23.68
C ASN A 287 -7.40 -14.31 22.26
N LEU A 288 -8.15 -13.54 21.47
CA LEU A 288 -8.37 -13.80 20.04
C LEU A 288 -7.20 -13.33 19.15
N GLY A 289 -6.17 -12.74 19.75
CA GLY A 289 -4.92 -12.33 19.10
C GLY A 289 -4.76 -10.82 18.92
N SER A 290 -5.66 -9.98 19.44
CA SER A 290 -5.52 -8.52 19.34
C SER A 290 -4.36 -8.01 20.21
N THR A 291 -3.67 -6.98 19.69
CA THR A 291 -2.61 -6.26 20.41
C THR A 291 -2.88 -4.76 20.50
N MET A 292 -3.79 -4.24 19.66
CA MET A 292 -4.05 -2.81 19.58
C MET A 292 -5.35 -2.40 20.27
N ILE A 293 -6.21 -3.36 20.66
CA ILE A 293 -7.47 -3.02 21.32
C ILE A 293 -7.26 -2.19 22.59
N GLU A 294 -6.20 -2.47 23.35
CA GLU A 294 -5.82 -1.71 24.55
C GLU A 294 -5.45 -0.25 24.24
N LYS A 295 -5.07 0.05 23.00
CA LYS A 295 -4.70 1.40 22.54
C LYS A 295 -5.89 2.19 21.99
N LEU A 296 -7.10 1.62 21.94
CA LEU A 296 -8.28 2.24 21.34
C LEU A 296 -8.73 3.48 22.15
N ASN A 297 -8.70 4.65 21.52
CA ASN A 297 -9.17 5.94 22.05
C ASN A 297 -10.40 6.45 21.32
N PHE A 298 -10.86 7.63 21.76
CA PHE A 298 -12.00 8.32 21.18
C PHE A 298 -11.84 8.54 19.67
N ARG A 299 -12.81 8.02 18.91
CA ARG A 299 -12.91 8.05 17.45
C ARG A 299 -11.84 7.31 16.66
N ASP A 300 -11.06 6.47 17.32
CA ASP A 300 -10.18 5.56 16.62
C ASP A 300 -11.02 4.51 15.87
N ILE A 301 -10.61 4.19 14.65
CA ILE A 301 -11.21 3.12 13.87
C ILE A 301 -10.25 1.95 13.77
N TRP A 302 -10.80 0.75 13.69
CA TRP A 302 -10.05 -0.48 13.90
C TRP A 302 -10.62 -1.60 13.03
N VAL A 303 -9.73 -2.39 12.46
CA VAL A 303 -10.05 -3.63 11.75
C VAL A 303 -9.26 -4.75 12.38
N PHE A 304 -9.93 -5.86 12.65
CA PHE A 304 -9.32 -7.03 13.28
C PHE A 304 -9.86 -8.32 12.73
N ILE A 305 -8.95 -9.24 12.43
CA ILE A 305 -9.27 -10.63 12.16
C ILE A 305 -8.53 -11.48 13.19
N GLY A 306 -9.28 -12.20 14.02
CA GLY A 306 -8.77 -13.04 15.08
C GLY A 306 -9.29 -14.47 14.98
N GLN A 307 -8.76 -15.38 15.79
CA GLN A 307 -9.24 -16.75 15.84
C GLN A 307 -9.27 -17.26 17.28
N ASN A 308 -10.36 -17.92 17.66
CA ASN A 308 -10.48 -18.54 18.96
C ASN A 308 -9.49 -19.71 19.09
N GLY A 309 -8.60 -19.65 20.08
CA GLY A 309 -7.52 -20.62 20.27
C GLY A 309 -6.26 -20.35 19.43
N ILE A 310 -6.07 -19.12 18.91
CA ILE A 310 -4.82 -18.72 18.27
C ILE A 310 -3.64 -18.79 19.25
N GLN A 311 -2.45 -19.15 18.76
CA GLN A 311 -1.21 -19.11 19.53
C GLN A 311 -0.42 -17.85 19.15
N GLY A 312 -0.27 -16.91 20.08
CA GLY A 312 0.34 -15.60 19.85
C GLY A 312 -0.65 -14.56 19.30
N HIS A 313 -0.13 -13.54 18.64
CA HIS A 313 -0.91 -12.39 18.16
C HIS A 313 -1.34 -12.54 16.70
N SER A 314 -2.53 -12.08 16.36
CA SER A 314 -2.96 -12.03 14.96
C SER A 314 -2.09 -11.05 14.17
N THR A 315 -1.75 -11.43 12.93
CA THR A 315 -1.04 -10.56 11.98
C THR A 315 -1.99 -9.65 11.20
N ILE A 316 -3.31 -9.80 11.39
CA ILE A 316 -4.33 -9.07 10.64
C ILE A 316 -5.12 -8.18 11.61
N GLU A 317 -4.52 -7.06 11.97
CA GLU A 317 -5.14 -6.03 12.81
C GLU A 317 -4.57 -4.67 12.40
N GLU A 318 -5.38 -3.63 12.36
CA GLU A 318 -4.99 -2.28 11.97
C GLU A 318 -5.83 -1.27 12.74
N ILE A 319 -5.21 -0.17 13.17
CA ILE A 319 -5.89 0.92 13.88
C ILE A 319 -5.50 2.25 13.23
N GLU A 320 -6.48 3.12 13.00
CA GLU A 320 -6.28 4.51 12.58
C GLU A 320 -6.77 5.44 13.69
N PHE A 321 -5.87 6.32 14.13
CA PHE A 321 -6.15 7.23 15.24
C PHE A 321 -6.87 8.48 14.76
N ALA A 322 -7.81 8.96 15.58
CA ALA A 322 -8.39 10.27 15.38
C ALA A 322 -7.32 11.37 15.49
N GLY A 323 -7.35 12.34 14.57
CA GLY A 323 -6.43 13.47 14.60
C GLY A 323 -6.72 14.43 15.76
N PRO A 324 -5.75 15.25 16.20
CA PRO A 324 -5.91 16.19 17.33
C PRO A 324 -7.07 17.18 17.16
N SER A 325 -7.49 17.45 15.93
CA SER A 325 -8.58 18.37 15.59
C SER A 325 -9.97 17.71 15.60
N GLY A 326 -10.11 16.46 16.03
CA GLY A 326 -11.38 15.72 16.03
C GLY A 326 -11.91 15.37 14.63
N LYS A 327 -11.07 15.48 13.59
CA LYS A 327 -11.38 15.01 12.24
C LYS A 327 -11.43 13.48 12.23
N PHE A 328 -12.36 12.91 11.47
CA PHE A 328 -12.46 11.47 11.28
C PHE A 328 -11.13 10.90 10.76
N PRO A 329 -10.69 9.73 11.26
CA PRO A 329 -9.48 9.07 10.74
C PRO A 329 -9.65 8.68 9.27
N ILE A 330 -8.53 8.38 8.61
CA ILE A 330 -8.52 7.80 7.26
C ILE A 330 -9.23 6.44 7.33
N PRO A 331 -10.27 6.17 6.52
CA PRO A 331 -10.94 4.88 6.52
C PRO A 331 -9.98 3.73 6.22
N ILE A 332 -10.13 2.62 6.95
CA ILE A 332 -9.46 1.37 6.61
C ILE A 332 -10.37 0.61 5.63
N ASP A 333 -9.91 0.42 4.39
CA ASP A 333 -10.52 -0.44 3.37
C ASP A 333 -9.56 -1.60 3.10
N LYS A 334 -9.91 -2.80 3.59
CA LYS A 334 -9.04 -3.98 3.53
C LYS A 334 -9.72 -5.13 2.80
N LYS A 335 -9.09 -5.57 1.71
CA LYS A 335 -9.51 -6.69 0.86
C LYS A 335 -8.41 -7.75 0.84
N LEU A 336 -8.69 -8.95 1.34
CA LEU A 336 -7.67 -10.01 1.46
C LEU A 336 -8.28 -11.41 1.50
N CYS A 337 -7.43 -12.42 1.27
CA CYS A 337 -7.75 -13.83 1.55
C CYS A 337 -7.37 -14.18 2.99
N VAL A 338 -8.34 -14.66 3.77
CA VAL A 338 -8.16 -15.06 5.18
C VAL A 338 -7.99 -16.58 5.25
N PRO A 339 -6.88 -17.10 5.81
CA PRO A 339 -6.70 -18.54 5.96
C PRO A 339 -7.63 -19.11 7.04
N ILE A 340 -8.14 -20.33 6.84
CA ILE A 340 -9.02 -21.02 7.81
C ILE A 340 -8.33 -21.34 9.15
N LYS A 341 -6.99 -21.28 9.18
CA LYS A 341 -6.18 -21.32 10.40
C LYS A 341 -5.20 -20.16 10.39
N LEU A 342 -5.37 -19.23 11.32
CA LEU A 342 -4.47 -18.08 11.46
C LEU A 342 -3.16 -18.53 12.13
N LYS A 343 -2.03 -18.09 11.57
CA LYS A 343 -0.72 -18.25 12.21
C LYS A 343 -0.48 -17.01 13.06
N GLY A 344 -0.44 -17.18 14.38
CA GLY A 344 -0.09 -16.09 15.28
C GLY A 344 1.41 -15.84 15.34
N SER A 345 1.79 -14.61 15.71
CA SER A 345 3.18 -14.17 15.93
C SER A 345 3.46 -13.99 17.42
N GLN A 346 4.64 -14.40 17.88
CA GLN A 346 5.09 -14.19 19.26
C GLN A 346 5.49 -12.75 19.55
N ILE A 347 6.00 -12.05 18.53
CA ILE A 347 6.37 -10.65 18.61
C ILE A 347 5.61 -9.91 17.53
N ARG A 348 4.93 -8.83 17.93
CA ARG A 348 4.34 -7.92 16.98
C ARG A 348 5.03 -6.56 17.10
N PRO A 349 5.85 -6.16 16.10
CA PRO A 349 6.36 -4.80 16.02
C PRO A 349 5.18 -3.82 16.02
N ASP A 350 5.30 -2.70 16.72
CA ASP A 350 4.24 -1.68 16.74
C ASP A 350 4.00 -1.20 15.29
N PRO A 351 2.86 -1.52 14.68
CA PRO A 351 2.62 -1.14 13.29
C PRO A 351 2.49 0.38 13.13
N LEU A 352 2.32 1.11 14.23
CA LEU A 352 2.29 2.56 14.26
C LEU A 352 3.67 3.19 14.13
N ALA A 353 4.73 2.47 14.49
CA ALA A 353 6.10 2.96 14.37
C ALA A 353 6.51 3.17 12.91
N ASN A 354 5.89 2.42 11.99
CA ASN A 354 6.21 2.46 10.57
C ASN A 354 5.22 3.30 9.75
N LYS A 355 4.27 4.02 10.38
CA LYS A 355 3.29 4.82 9.64
C LYS A 355 3.94 6.04 8.97
N ASN A 356 3.83 6.13 7.65
CA ASN A 356 4.30 7.28 6.90
C ASN A 356 3.23 8.39 6.87
N LYS A 357 3.16 9.14 7.98
CA LYS A 357 2.16 10.21 8.16
C LYS A 357 2.21 11.27 7.07
N GLU A 358 3.40 11.61 6.58
CA GLU A 358 3.59 12.61 5.53
C GLU A 358 3.01 12.13 4.20
N ARG A 359 3.30 10.88 3.81
CA ARG A 359 2.74 10.27 2.59
C ARG A 359 1.23 10.11 2.67
N ARG A 360 0.70 9.66 3.81
CA ARG A 360 -0.76 9.58 4.04
C ARG A 360 -1.44 10.95 3.93
N ALA A 361 -0.85 11.99 4.52
CA ALA A 361 -1.36 13.36 4.42
C ALA A 361 -1.35 13.86 2.96
N PHE A 362 -0.29 13.56 2.22
CA PHE A 362 -0.19 13.86 0.80
C PHE A 362 -1.27 13.14 -0.02
N CYS A 363 -1.42 11.83 0.17
CA CYS A 363 -2.39 11.00 -0.55
C CYS A 363 -3.86 11.33 -0.23
N ASN A 364 -4.13 11.97 0.91
CA ASN A 364 -5.46 12.52 1.21
C ASN A 364 -5.73 13.85 0.49
N MET A 365 -4.68 14.56 0.09
CA MET A 365 -4.78 15.87 -0.55
C MET A 365 -4.79 15.76 -2.08
N TYR A 366 -4.13 14.75 -2.64
CA TYR A 366 -3.95 14.57 -4.07
C TYR A 366 -4.25 13.14 -4.52
N ASP A 367 -5.10 13.00 -5.54
CA ASP A 367 -5.42 11.75 -6.21
C ASP A 367 -4.48 11.50 -7.41
N GLY A 368 -4.52 10.30 -8.01
CA GLY A 368 -3.83 10.00 -9.28
C GLY A 368 -2.44 9.37 -9.17
N TYR A 369 -1.95 9.13 -7.94
CA TYR A 369 -0.62 8.58 -7.67
C TYR A 369 -0.54 7.03 -7.65
N GLY A 370 -1.64 6.34 -7.98
CA GLY A 370 -1.68 4.88 -8.12
C GLY A 370 -1.14 4.14 -6.90
N SER A 371 -0.26 3.16 -7.14
CA SER A 371 0.37 2.34 -6.09
C SER A 371 1.08 3.15 -5.01
N PHE A 372 1.50 4.38 -5.30
CA PHE A 372 2.11 5.23 -4.28
C PHE A 372 1.15 5.64 -3.17
N CYS A 373 -0.15 5.68 -3.44
CA CYS A 373 -1.17 6.00 -2.43
C CYS A 373 -2.04 4.80 -2.05
N GLU A 374 -1.71 3.60 -2.52
CA GLU A 374 -2.42 2.37 -2.13
C GLU A 374 -2.07 1.95 -0.71
N THR A 375 -3.06 1.46 0.04
CA THR A 375 -2.93 1.03 1.44
C THR A 375 -1.78 0.04 1.69
N GLN A 376 -1.43 -0.76 0.68
CA GLN A 376 -0.35 -1.75 0.76
C GLN A 376 1.05 -1.11 0.78
N HIS A 377 1.21 0.05 0.17
CA HIS A 377 2.50 0.73 -0.03
C HIS A 377 2.62 2.04 0.74
N ILE A 378 1.51 2.58 1.25
CA ILE A 378 1.43 3.93 1.82
C ILE A 378 2.36 4.15 3.02
N ASP A 379 2.77 3.09 3.72
CA ASP A 379 3.67 3.11 4.87
C ASP A 379 5.10 2.63 4.54
N GLU A 380 5.41 2.37 3.27
CA GLU A 380 6.78 2.05 2.87
C GLU A 380 7.71 3.25 3.13
N ALA A 381 8.90 2.95 3.67
CA ALA A 381 9.91 3.94 3.98
C ALA A 381 10.48 4.57 2.70
N LEU A 382 10.46 5.90 2.64
CA LEU A 382 11.05 6.68 1.55
C LEU A 382 12.45 7.15 1.95
N THR A 383 13.36 6.20 2.07
CA THR A 383 14.76 6.46 2.45
C THR A 383 15.71 6.12 1.31
N PRO A 384 16.83 6.85 1.16
CA PRO A 384 17.84 6.52 0.16
C PRO A 384 18.37 5.09 0.30
N SER A 385 18.68 4.47 -0.83
CA SER A 385 19.41 3.21 -0.90
C SER A 385 20.75 3.33 -0.15
N PRO A 386 21.07 2.37 0.74
CA PRO A 386 22.33 2.40 1.47
C PRO A 386 23.51 2.26 0.51
N LEU A 387 24.55 3.05 0.74
CA LEU A 387 25.81 2.90 0.04
C LEU A 387 26.53 1.64 0.52
N VAL A 388 26.93 0.77 -0.40
CA VAL A 388 27.65 -0.47 -0.07
C VAL A 388 29.16 -0.33 -0.37
N GLU A 389 29.50 0.56 -1.30
CA GLU A 389 30.83 0.81 -1.80
C GLU A 389 31.64 1.70 -0.83
N LYS A 390 32.48 1.06 -0.02
CA LYS A 390 33.33 1.78 0.97
C LYS A 390 34.23 2.85 0.34
N ASN A 391 34.73 2.63 -0.88
CA ASN A 391 35.55 3.61 -1.59
C ASN A 391 34.77 4.86 -2.02
N MET A 392 33.44 4.80 -2.03
CA MET A 392 32.58 5.93 -2.39
C MET A 392 32.06 6.70 -1.18
N GLU A 393 32.24 6.22 0.06
CA GLU A 393 31.59 6.77 1.28
C GLU A 393 31.79 8.27 1.50
N LYS A 394 32.88 8.84 0.98
CA LYS A 394 33.19 10.27 1.06
C LYS A 394 33.39 10.93 -0.31
N HIS A 395 32.89 10.29 -1.36
CA HIS A 395 33.06 10.79 -2.71
C HIS A 395 32.33 12.11 -2.91
N ALA A 396 32.98 13.07 -3.59
CA ALA A 396 32.46 14.42 -3.77
C ALA A 396 31.11 14.46 -4.52
N ILE A 397 30.80 13.42 -5.30
CA ILE A 397 29.54 13.30 -6.06
C ILE A 397 28.30 13.40 -5.15
N PHE A 398 28.37 12.91 -3.92
CA PHE A 398 27.24 12.96 -2.97
C PHE A 398 27.05 14.36 -2.33
N GLN A 399 27.95 15.29 -2.63
CA GLN A 399 27.87 16.71 -2.27
C GLN A 399 27.65 17.61 -3.50
N VAL A 400 27.36 17.02 -4.67
CA VAL A 400 26.94 17.78 -5.84
C VAL A 400 25.42 18.01 -5.73
N PRO A 401 24.94 19.27 -5.78
CA PRO A 401 23.51 19.56 -5.79
C PRO A 401 22.81 18.90 -6.98
N VAL A 402 21.68 18.25 -6.71
CA VAL A 402 20.75 17.73 -7.72
C VAL A 402 19.54 18.65 -7.75
N ILE A 403 19.29 19.30 -8.88
CA ILE A 403 18.07 20.07 -9.10
C ILE A 403 17.10 19.27 -9.95
N VAL A 404 15.86 19.20 -9.50
CA VAL A 404 14.75 18.58 -10.22
C VAL A 404 13.79 19.67 -10.67
N ILE A 405 13.50 19.70 -11.96
CA ILE A 405 12.64 20.71 -12.59
C ILE A 405 11.39 19.97 -13.08
N PRO A 406 10.32 19.93 -12.27
CA PRO A 406 9.16 19.11 -12.56
C PRO A 406 8.36 19.66 -13.75
N GLY A 407 7.79 18.72 -14.52
CA GLY A 407 6.77 19.01 -15.52
C GLY A 407 5.36 18.97 -14.94
N LEU A 408 4.36 18.93 -15.80
CA LEU A 408 2.95 18.83 -15.40
C LEU A 408 2.50 17.39 -15.08
N ASN A 409 3.27 16.39 -15.51
CA ASN A 409 2.95 14.99 -15.28
C ASN A 409 3.34 14.55 -13.87
N HIS A 410 2.39 14.54 -12.94
CA HIS A 410 2.64 14.18 -11.53
C HIS A 410 3.24 12.77 -11.38
N ASN A 411 2.82 11.81 -12.21
CA ASN A 411 3.35 10.45 -12.17
C ASN A 411 4.82 10.40 -12.60
N ALA A 412 5.22 11.23 -13.56
CA ALA A 412 6.62 11.36 -13.95
C ALA A 412 7.48 11.92 -12.82
N VAL A 413 6.98 12.97 -12.13
CA VAL A 413 7.68 13.56 -10.98
C VAL A 413 7.85 12.52 -9.88
N ARG A 414 6.78 11.81 -9.51
CA ARG A 414 6.83 10.71 -8.53
C ARG A 414 7.91 9.68 -8.88
N MET A 415 7.89 9.14 -10.11
CA MET A 415 8.87 8.14 -10.56
C MET A 415 10.31 8.68 -10.51
N GLN A 416 10.50 9.94 -10.88
CA GLN A 416 11.80 10.61 -10.83
C GLN A 416 12.33 10.71 -9.38
N LEU A 417 11.47 11.08 -8.42
CA LEU A 417 11.86 11.17 -7.01
C LEU A 417 12.15 9.80 -6.39
N GLU A 418 11.34 8.79 -6.70
CA GLU A 418 11.57 7.41 -6.26
C GLU A 418 12.89 6.86 -6.80
N THR A 419 13.14 7.00 -8.11
CA THR A 419 14.38 6.49 -8.71
C THR A 419 15.63 7.23 -8.25
N LEU A 420 15.50 8.49 -7.83
CA LEU A 420 16.59 9.18 -7.13
C LEU A 420 16.91 8.50 -5.80
N LEU A 421 15.92 8.19 -4.96
CA LEU A 421 16.18 7.47 -3.71
C LEU A 421 16.85 6.12 -3.95
N LEU A 422 16.62 5.47 -5.10
CA LEU A 422 17.26 4.21 -5.42
C LEU A 422 18.78 4.32 -5.69
N ASN A 423 19.32 5.52 -5.92
CA ASN A 423 20.74 5.73 -6.14
C ASN A 423 21.53 5.63 -4.82
N PRO A 424 22.44 4.64 -4.66
CA PRO A 424 23.20 4.46 -3.43
C PRO A 424 24.03 5.68 -3.07
N GLY A 425 23.97 6.10 -1.79
CA GLY A 425 24.73 7.24 -1.27
C GLY A 425 24.13 8.61 -1.57
N LEU A 426 22.96 8.68 -2.21
CA LEU A 426 22.24 9.95 -2.37
C LEU A 426 22.07 10.65 -1.01
N ASN A 427 22.44 11.93 -0.97
CA ASN A 427 22.15 12.81 0.16
C ASN A 427 20.87 13.62 -0.13
N PRO A 428 19.73 13.34 0.56
CA PRO A 428 18.46 14.04 0.31
C PRO A 428 18.54 15.56 0.45
N SER A 429 19.39 16.05 1.35
CA SER A 429 19.58 17.49 1.55
C SER A 429 20.23 18.20 0.36
N MET A 430 20.88 17.46 -0.53
CA MET A 430 21.46 17.99 -1.77
C MET A 430 20.49 17.95 -2.95
N VAL A 431 19.30 17.37 -2.77
CA VAL A 431 18.24 17.37 -3.79
C VAL A 431 17.33 18.56 -3.57
N THR A 432 17.10 19.36 -4.61
CA THR A 432 16.15 20.48 -4.60
C THR A 432 15.16 20.37 -5.75
N VAL A 433 13.89 20.21 -5.42
CA VAL A 433 12.80 20.25 -6.40
C VAL A 433 12.35 21.71 -6.58
N MET A 434 12.54 22.25 -7.79
CA MET A 434 12.32 23.65 -8.12
C MET A 434 10.99 23.82 -8.85
N CYS A 435 9.91 24.07 -8.12
CA CYS A 435 8.55 24.05 -8.66
C CYS A 435 8.11 25.43 -9.15
N ASP A 436 7.18 25.46 -10.11
CA ASP A 436 6.46 26.68 -10.44
C ASP A 436 5.60 27.10 -9.25
N GLN A 437 5.71 28.35 -8.78
CA GLN A 437 4.94 28.87 -7.64
C GLN A 437 3.41 28.76 -7.80
N LYS A 438 2.89 28.67 -9.03
CA LYS A 438 1.45 28.46 -9.29
C LYS A 438 1.06 26.99 -9.30
N PHE A 439 2.02 26.07 -9.34
CA PHE A 439 1.81 24.63 -9.35
C PHE A 439 2.68 23.97 -8.27
N THR A 440 2.17 23.99 -7.04
CA THR A 440 2.92 23.61 -5.83
C THR A 440 2.88 22.12 -5.51
N GLU A 441 2.01 21.34 -6.16
CA GLU A 441 1.85 19.90 -5.92
C GLU A 441 3.17 19.11 -6.01
N PRO A 442 4.05 19.30 -7.02
CA PRO A 442 5.36 18.65 -7.06
C PRO A 442 6.24 18.94 -5.83
N CYS A 443 6.13 20.15 -5.27
CA CYS A 443 6.87 20.53 -4.08
C CYS A 443 6.26 19.93 -2.81
N THR A 444 4.94 19.76 -2.75
CA THR A 444 4.31 19.01 -1.66
C THR A 444 4.74 17.55 -1.71
N LEU A 445 4.76 16.94 -2.90
CA LEU A 445 5.27 15.58 -3.09
C LEU A 445 6.73 15.47 -2.66
N ALA A 446 7.61 16.39 -3.11
CA ALA A 446 9.03 16.37 -2.80
C ALA A 446 9.35 16.34 -1.29
N ARG A 447 8.53 17.00 -0.46
CA ARG A 447 8.70 16.99 1.00
C ARG A 447 8.48 15.62 1.61
N VAL A 448 7.59 14.81 1.04
CA VAL A 448 7.33 13.41 1.44
C VAL A 448 8.59 12.55 1.25
N PHE A 449 9.46 12.91 0.31
CA PHE A 449 10.75 12.26 0.06
C PHE A 449 11.91 12.90 0.86
N HIS A 450 11.61 13.84 1.76
CA HIS A 450 12.58 14.62 2.52
C HIS A 450 13.58 15.40 1.64
N PHE A 451 13.16 15.80 0.43
CA PHE A 451 13.94 16.67 -0.45
C PHE A 451 13.64 18.14 -0.18
N SER A 452 14.63 18.99 -0.44
CA SER A 452 14.45 20.44 -0.37
C SER A 452 13.57 20.93 -1.50
N THR A 453 12.87 22.04 -1.30
CA THR A 453 11.97 22.63 -2.31
C THR A 453 12.25 24.10 -2.51
N TYR A 454 12.15 24.58 -3.75
CA TYR A 454 12.24 26.00 -4.06
C TYR A 454 11.12 26.41 -5.01
N ASN A 455 10.47 27.54 -4.74
CA ASN A 455 9.42 28.06 -5.61
C ASN A 455 10.01 29.05 -6.62
N LEU A 456 9.98 28.68 -7.89
CA LEU A 456 10.33 29.54 -9.01
C LEU A 456 9.14 30.43 -9.39
N THR A 457 9.43 31.66 -9.79
CA THR A 457 8.42 32.55 -10.34
C THR A 457 7.78 31.91 -11.58
N SER A 458 6.46 31.94 -11.66
CA SER A 458 5.69 31.24 -12.68
C SER A 458 6.07 31.65 -14.11
N SER A 459 5.91 30.73 -15.05
CA SER A 459 6.22 30.93 -16.46
C SER A 459 5.30 30.11 -17.36
N THR A 460 5.02 30.63 -18.55
CA THR A 460 4.17 29.94 -19.55
C THR A 460 4.90 28.88 -20.35
N LYS A 461 6.24 28.94 -20.40
CA LYS A 461 7.07 27.96 -21.13
C LYS A 461 8.03 27.26 -20.19
N TYR A 462 8.16 25.95 -20.34
CA TYR A 462 9.07 25.12 -19.55
C TYR A 462 10.55 25.56 -19.67
N ILE A 463 10.99 26.00 -20.85
CA ILE A 463 12.37 26.48 -21.07
C ILE A 463 12.75 27.63 -20.11
N PHE A 464 11.80 28.52 -19.82
CA PHE A 464 12.03 29.63 -18.89
C PHE A 464 12.04 29.17 -17.44
N GLN A 465 11.32 28.09 -17.10
CA GLN A 465 11.48 27.46 -15.79
C GLN A 465 12.87 26.86 -15.62
N THR A 466 13.39 26.22 -16.67
CA THR A 466 14.76 25.67 -16.67
C THR A 466 15.82 26.75 -16.53
N GLU A 467 15.66 27.85 -17.26
CA GLU A 467 16.54 29.02 -17.12
C GLU A 467 16.55 29.58 -15.69
N LYS A 468 15.37 29.82 -15.10
CA LYS A 468 15.26 30.34 -13.73
C LYS A 468 15.88 29.37 -12.71
N ALA A 469 15.69 28.07 -12.90
CA ALA A 469 16.29 27.04 -12.05
C ALA A 469 17.83 27.11 -12.09
N LEU A 470 18.41 27.18 -13.29
CA LEU A 470 19.85 27.29 -13.48
C LEU A 470 20.43 28.60 -12.95
N GLN A 471 19.71 29.73 -13.10
CA GLN A 471 20.11 31.00 -12.49
C GLN A 471 20.10 30.94 -10.97
N LYS A 472 19.16 30.16 -10.39
CA LYS A 472 18.98 30.08 -8.94
C LYS A 472 19.93 29.13 -8.24
N VAL A 473 20.39 28.07 -8.91
CA VAL A 473 21.09 26.97 -8.22
C VAL A 473 22.34 27.43 -7.44
N TRP A 474 23.14 28.35 -7.98
CA TRP A 474 24.33 28.84 -7.28
C TRP A 474 24.05 29.89 -6.22
N ASP A 475 22.85 30.47 -6.17
CA ASP A 475 22.41 31.25 -5.00
C ASP A 475 22.11 30.31 -3.83
N LEU A 476 21.52 29.15 -4.11
CA LEU A 476 21.17 28.14 -3.11
C LEU A 476 22.39 27.34 -2.66
N TYR A 477 23.34 27.11 -3.58
CA TYR A 477 24.55 26.34 -3.34
C TYR A 477 25.82 27.14 -3.73
N PRO A 478 26.19 28.20 -2.98
CA PRO A 478 27.27 29.11 -3.39
C PRO A 478 28.65 28.48 -3.53
N LYS A 479 28.90 27.35 -2.86
CA LYS A 479 30.18 26.63 -2.89
C LYS A 479 30.24 25.54 -3.98
N ALA A 480 29.11 25.19 -4.58
CA ALA A 480 29.04 24.10 -5.55
C ALA A 480 29.80 24.45 -6.84
N GLN A 481 30.67 23.55 -7.28
CA GLN A 481 31.41 23.64 -8.55
C GLN A 481 30.67 22.96 -9.70
N HIS A 482 29.74 22.06 -9.37
CA HIS A 482 28.95 21.28 -10.29
C HIS A 482 27.49 21.28 -9.86
N VAL A 483 26.59 21.02 -10.81
CA VAL A 483 25.16 20.78 -10.55
C VAL A 483 24.70 19.62 -11.42
N ILE A 484 23.89 18.73 -10.87
CA ILE A 484 23.15 17.71 -11.63
C ILE A 484 21.75 18.26 -11.91
N VAL A 485 21.32 18.23 -13.16
CA VAL A 485 20.05 18.78 -13.63
C VAL A 485 19.18 17.66 -14.17
N LEU A 486 18.01 17.49 -13.54
CA LEU A 486 16.99 16.53 -13.95
C LEU A 486 15.74 17.30 -14.39
N GLU A 487 15.49 17.28 -15.70
CA GLU A 487 14.28 17.87 -16.29
C GLU A 487 13.07 16.94 -16.15
N GLU A 488 11.90 17.41 -16.57
CA GLU A 488 10.67 16.61 -16.60
C GLU A 488 10.80 15.31 -17.42
N GLU A 489 10.00 14.31 -17.08
CA GLU A 489 9.92 13.02 -17.77
C GLU A 489 11.23 12.20 -17.76
N VAL A 490 12.23 12.61 -16.97
CA VAL A 490 13.50 11.88 -16.81
C VAL A 490 13.44 10.96 -15.59
N ILE A 491 13.59 9.66 -15.85
CA ILE A 491 13.80 8.62 -14.84
C ILE A 491 15.29 8.29 -14.81
N VAL A 492 15.88 8.15 -13.64
CA VAL A 492 17.32 7.87 -13.50
C VAL A 492 17.57 6.39 -13.23
N SER A 493 18.66 5.86 -13.78
CA SER A 493 19.17 4.53 -13.41
C SER A 493 19.60 4.52 -11.95
N VAL A 494 19.60 3.33 -11.36
CA VAL A 494 20.09 3.07 -9.99
C VAL A 494 21.58 3.37 -9.80
N ASP A 495 22.35 3.50 -10.88
CA ASP A 495 23.79 3.76 -10.86
C ASP A 495 24.19 5.15 -11.39
N LEU A 496 23.25 6.10 -11.58
CA LEU A 496 23.56 7.42 -12.15
C LEU A 496 24.68 8.13 -11.36
N LEU A 497 24.54 8.21 -10.02
CA LEU A 497 25.56 8.85 -9.17
C LEU A 497 26.86 8.05 -9.15
N TYR A 498 26.80 6.73 -9.31
CA TYR A 498 27.98 5.88 -9.38
C TYR A 498 28.77 6.13 -10.67
N PHE A 499 28.09 6.20 -11.81
CA PHE A 499 28.67 6.57 -13.10
C PHE A 499 29.25 7.99 -13.09
N PHE A 500 28.53 8.96 -12.54
CA PHE A 500 29.05 10.33 -12.42
C PHE A 500 30.23 10.42 -11.47
N GLY A 501 30.22 9.66 -10.38
CA GLY A 501 31.34 9.57 -9.45
C GLY A 501 32.62 9.10 -10.13
N GLN A 502 32.54 8.03 -10.93
CA GLN A 502 33.69 7.46 -11.65
C GLN A 502 34.28 8.42 -12.70
N THR A 503 33.48 9.33 -13.25
CA THR A 503 33.89 10.23 -14.35
C THR A 503 34.17 11.67 -13.89
N LEU A 504 33.80 12.02 -12.65
CA LEU A 504 33.95 13.37 -12.11
C LEU A 504 35.40 13.85 -12.12
N ALA A 505 36.36 12.99 -11.78
CA ALA A 505 37.78 13.35 -11.76
C ALA A 505 38.30 13.77 -13.15
N ALA A 506 37.86 13.10 -14.22
CA ALA A 506 38.24 13.46 -15.59
C ALA A 506 37.65 14.82 -15.97
N VAL A 507 36.39 15.06 -15.58
CA VAL A 507 35.71 16.34 -15.79
C VAL A 507 36.44 17.45 -15.04
N GLU A 508 36.79 17.28 -13.77
CA GLU A 508 37.51 18.30 -12.99
C GLU A 508 38.90 18.62 -13.57
N ALA A 509 39.63 17.60 -14.02
CA ALA A 509 40.98 17.77 -14.55
C ALA A 509 41.01 18.41 -15.95
N ASP A 510 39.99 18.20 -16.78
CA ASP A 510 40.01 18.56 -18.19
C ASP A 510 39.07 19.75 -18.51
N LYS A 511 39.65 20.88 -18.93
CA LYS A 511 38.93 22.11 -19.31
C LYS A 511 38.11 21.98 -20.59
N THR A 512 38.44 21.00 -21.45
CA THR A 512 37.71 20.71 -22.68
C THR A 512 36.42 19.93 -22.43
N LEU A 513 36.22 19.41 -21.21
CA LEU A 513 34.95 18.84 -20.78
C LEU A 513 34.08 19.88 -20.07
N ILE A 514 32.81 19.97 -20.42
CA ILE A 514 31.85 20.86 -19.75
C ILE A 514 31.01 20.16 -18.69
N GLY A 515 30.99 18.83 -18.71
CA GLY A 515 30.10 18.04 -17.86
C GLY A 515 29.93 16.59 -18.32
N ILE A 516 28.90 15.95 -17.78
CA ILE A 516 28.55 14.55 -18.00
C ILE A 516 27.06 14.50 -18.33
N SER A 517 26.64 13.70 -19.30
CA SER A 517 25.23 13.39 -19.51
C SER A 517 24.98 11.91 -19.22
N GLY A 518 23.86 11.61 -18.57
CA GLY A 518 23.38 10.24 -18.39
C GLY A 518 22.75 9.66 -19.66
N TRP A 519 22.75 10.39 -20.78
CA TRP A 519 22.04 10.02 -22.00
C TRP A 519 23.01 9.81 -23.17
N ASN A 520 22.88 8.65 -23.81
CA ASN A 520 23.44 8.41 -25.14
C ASN A 520 22.36 8.65 -26.19
N ASP A 521 22.55 9.61 -27.11
CA ASP A 521 21.64 9.86 -28.24
C ASP A 521 21.40 8.60 -29.09
N ASN A 522 22.40 7.72 -29.19
CA ASN A 522 22.35 6.45 -29.93
C ASN A 522 22.10 5.22 -29.03
N GLY A 523 21.63 5.43 -27.80
CA GLY A 523 21.32 4.39 -26.80
C GLY A 523 20.13 3.47 -27.12
N TYR A 524 19.99 3.02 -28.37
CA TYR A 524 18.90 2.16 -28.83
C TYR A 524 19.17 0.69 -28.55
N GLU A 525 18.10 -0.09 -28.46
CA GLU A 525 18.18 -1.54 -28.32
C GLU A 525 19.01 -2.18 -29.46
N GLY A 526 20.03 -2.96 -29.08
CA GLY A 526 20.98 -3.59 -30.00
C GLY A 526 22.19 -2.73 -30.42
N LEU A 527 22.21 -1.42 -30.13
CA LEU A 527 23.29 -0.48 -30.49
C LEU A 527 24.03 0.13 -29.28
N SER A 528 23.71 -0.37 -28.09
CA SER A 528 24.15 0.15 -26.80
C SER A 528 24.18 -1.03 -25.83
N THR A 529 25.34 -1.69 -25.75
CA THR A 529 25.51 -3.04 -25.21
C THR A 529 26.63 -3.15 -24.19
N LEU A 530 27.42 -2.09 -23.99
CA LEU A 530 28.61 -2.07 -23.14
C LEU A 530 28.38 -1.13 -21.94
N PRO A 531 27.78 -1.60 -20.83
CA PRO A 531 27.47 -0.73 -19.70
C PRO A 531 28.72 -0.17 -19.01
N ASN A 532 29.90 -0.72 -19.24
CA ASN A 532 31.19 -0.34 -18.67
C ASN A 532 32.01 0.63 -19.54
N VAL A 533 31.43 1.21 -20.59
CA VAL A 533 32.14 2.13 -21.49
C VAL A 533 31.50 3.52 -21.48
N ALA A 534 32.36 4.54 -21.51
CA ALA A 534 31.97 5.93 -21.73
C ALA A 534 32.69 6.57 -22.93
N TYR A 535 32.06 7.56 -23.53
CA TYR A 535 32.51 8.30 -24.71
C TYR A 535 32.63 9.79 -24.40
N ARG A 536 33.42 10.49 -25.22
CA ARG A 536 33.35 11.96 -25.35
C ARG A 536 32.50 12.31 -26.57
N SER A 537 31.64 13.30 -26.43
CA SER A 537 30.70 13.76 -27.46
C SER A 537 30.78 15.29 -27.60
N GLU A 538 30.85 15.76 -28.83
CA GLU A 538 30.83 17.19 -29.19
C GLU A 538 29.40 17.78 -29.17
N THR A 539 28.39 16.90 -29.14
CA THR A 539 26.97 17.26 -28.99
C THR A 539 26.61 17.40 -27.52
N PHE A 540 25.74 18.35 -27.17
CA PHE A 540 25.05 18.42 -25.86
C PHE A 540 23.81 17.51 -25.86
N PRO A 541 23.83 16.32 -25.23
CA PRO A 541 22.68 15.42 -25.30
C PRO A 541 21.54 15.88 -24.39
N GLY A 542 21.87 16.62 -23.32
CA GLY A 542 20.95 16.94 -22.24
C GLY A 542 20.63 15.71 -21.37
N ILE A 543 19.44 15.71 -20.77
CA ILE A 543 18.81 14.57 -20.06
C ILE A 543 19.67 13.97 -18.94
N GLY A 544 19.37 14.38 -17.71
CA GLY A 544 20.05 13.89 -16.52
C GLY A 544 21.55 14.18 -16.59
N PHE A 545 21.92 15.47 -16.56
CA PHE A 545 23.29 15.89 -16.85
C PHE A 545 23.91 16.66 -15.70
N LEU A 546 25.21 16.46 -15.50
CA LEU A 546 26.08 17.25 -14.64
C LEU A 546 26.73 18.38 -15.43
N LEU A 547 26.67 19.61 -14.92
CA LEU A 547 27.21 20.82 -15.54
C LEU A 547 28.25 21.49 -14.64
N LYS A 548 29.38 21.91 -15.21
CA LYS A 548 30.38 22.75 -14.54
C LYS A 548 29.88 24.19 -14.36
N ARG A 549 30.07 24.73 -13.16
CA ARG A 549 29.82 26.14 -12.86
C ARG A 549 30.62 27.09 -13.74
N THR A 550 31.92 26.83 -13.92
CA THR A 550 32.80 27.70 -14.71
C THR A 550 32.30 27.84 -16.15
N PHE A 551 31.84 26.74 -16.75
CA PHE A 551 31.26 26.77 -18.08
C PHE A 551 29.94 27.55 -18.11
N TYR A 552 29.07 27.37 -17.11
CA TYR A 552 27.84 28.16 -16.98
C TYR A 552 28.12 29.65 -16.87
N ASP A 553 29.01 30.07 -15.96
CA ASP A 553 29.34 31.48 -15.72
C ASP A 553 29.94 32.16 -16.98
N GLU A 554 30.78 31.44 -17.75
CA GLU A 554 31.41 31.95 -18.97
C GLU A 554 30.44 32.01 -20.18
N ASN A 555 29.64 30.95 -20.38
CA ASN A 555 28.98 30.68 -21.67
C ASN A 555 27.44 30.72 -21.61
N MET A 556 26.83 30.60 -20.43
CA MET A 556 25.37 30.47 -20.30
C MET A 556 24.74 31.63 -19.54
N LYS A 557 25.37 32.08 -18.45
CA LYS A 557 24.86 33.14 -17.59
C LYS A 557 24.60 34.40 -18.40
N ASN A 558 23.37 34.91 -18.33
CA ASN A 558 22.86 36.05 -19.12
C ASN A 558 22.87 35.86 -20.65
N LYS A 559 23.11 34.64 -21.14
CA LYS A 559 23.17 34.27 -22.58
C LYS A 559 22.27 33.06 -22.91
N MET A 560 21.33 32.72 -22.02
CA MET A 560 20.49 31.53 -22.15
C MET A 560 19.64 31.52 -23.42
N THR A 561 19.17 32.69 -23.88
CA THR A 561 18.43 32.80 -25.15
C THR A 561 19.28 32.47 -26.38
N GLU A 562 20.60 32.69 -26.32
CA GLU A 562 21.51 32.47 -27.44
C GLU A 562 22.00 31.01 -27.52
N CYS A 563 22.32 30.41 -26.37
CA CYS A 563 22.81 29.03 -26.31
C CYS A 563 21.70 27.99 -26.14
N CYS A 564 20.64 28.35 -25.43
CA CYS A 564 19.85 27.41 -24.65
C CYS A 564 18.34 27.71 -24.74
N GLY A 565 17.92 28.42 -25.80
CA GLY A 565 16.53 28.86 -26.02
C GLY A 565 15.55 27.75 -26.45
N THR A 566 16.03 26.52 -26.59
CA THR A 566 15.26 25.30 -26.87
C THR A 566 15.43 24.29 -25.74
N ARG A 567 14.73 23.15 -25.80
CA ARG A 567 14.94 22.08 -24.82
C ARG A 567 16.35 21.52 -24.94
N ALA A 568 16.93 21.08 -23.83
CA ALA A 568 18.31 20.59 -23.76
C ALA A 568 18.62 19.52 -24.83
N TRP A 569 17.66 18.63 -25.09
CA TRP A 569 17.78 17.55 -26.07
C TRP A 569 17.79 18.00 -27.54
N HIS A 570 17.60 19.29 -27.85
CA HIS A 570 17.87 19.82 -29.19
C HIS A 570 19.37 20.04 -29.44
N GLY A 571 20.22 19.84 -28.43
CA GLY A 571 21.61 20.22 -28.52
C GLY A 571 21.75 21.72 -28.29
N TRP A 572 21.81 22.12 -27.02
CA TRP A 572 22.23 23.48 -26.67
C TRP A 572 23.54 23.84 -27.37
N PHE A 573 23.75 25.14 -27.55
CA PHE A 573 24.82 25.72 -28.35
C PHE A 573 24.75 25.31 -29.83
N LYS A 574 23.54 25.16 -30.37
CA LYS A 574 23.29 24.71 -31.75
C LYS A 574 23.98 23.38 -32.06
N GLY A 575 24.03 22.49 -31.08
CA GLY A 575 24.70 21.19 -31.18
C GLY A 575 26.23 21.25 -31.19
N GLN A 576 26.85 22.43 -31.02
CA GLN A 576 28.30 22.62 -30.99
C GLN A 576 28.69 23.29 -29.68
N LEU A 577 29.32 22.54 -28.79
CA LEU A 577 29.67 22.96 -27.43
C LEU A 577 30.83 23.97 -27.32
N ALA A 578 30.87 24.98 -28.19
CA ALA A 578 31.95 25.96 -28.27
C ALA A 578 33.34 25.31 -28.37
N GLY A 579 33.44 24.20 -29.13
CA GLY A 579 34.68 23.41 -29.27
C GLY A 579 35.02 22.54 -28.07
N ARG A 580 34.08 22.34 -27.12
CA ARG A 580 34.22 21.48 -25.94
C ARG A 580 33.36 20.22 -26.10
N GLU A 581 33.39 19.35 -25.09
CA GLU A 581 32.73 18.04 -25.13
C GLU A 581 32.04 17.69 -23.80
N MET A 582 31.19 16.67 -23.84
CA MET A 582 30.62 16.01 -22.66
C MET A 582 30.99 14.53 -22.63
N ILE A 583 31.09 13.99 -21.41
CA ILE A 583 31.13 12.54 -21.22
C ILE A 583 29.70 11.98 -21.33
N VAL A 584 29.53 10.90 -22.09
CA VAL A 584 28.27 10.15 -22.22
C VAL A 584 28.55 8.66 -22.04
N PRO A 585 27.65 7.86 -21.44
CA PRO A 585 27.83 6.41 -21.37
C PRO A 585 27.53 5.76 -22.74
N ASP A 586 27.99 4.52 -22.97
CA ASP A 586 27.45 3.71 -24.06
C ASP A 586 26.00 3.30 -23.76
N VAL A 587 25.74 2.74 -22.58
CA VAL A 587 24.38 2.43 -22.09
C VAL A 587 23.87 3.57 -21.22
N SER A 588 22.75 4.20 -21.60
CA SER A 588 22.21 5.35 -20.87
C SER A 588 21.95 5.06 -19.38
N ARG A 589 22.21 6.07 -18.54
CA ARG A 589 21.92 6.13 -17.09
C ARG A 589 20.74 7.02 -16.75
N ALA A 590 20.15 7.64 -17.76
CA ALA A 590 18.89 8.33 -17.69
C ALA A 590 17.97 7.79 -18.79
N TYR A 591 16.71 7.61 -18.46
CA TYR A 591 15.65 7.25 -19.38
C TYR A 591 14.66 8.42 -19.44
N ARG A 592 14.48 8.99 -20.62
CA ARG A 592 13.39 9.94 -20.83
C ARG A 592 12.18 9.18 -21.34
N ARG A 593 11.05 9.30 -20.64
CA ARG A 593 9.79 8.61 -20.99
C ARG A 593 9.37 8.94 -22.42
N PRO A 594 8.61 8.07 -23.12
CA PRO A 594 8.19 8.35 -24.49
C PRO A 594 7.43 9.68 -24.58
N TYR A 595 7.56 10.37 -25.70
CA TYR A 595 6.83 11.59 -25.97
C TYR A 595 5.39 11.23 -26.35
N GLU A 596 4.45 11.66 -25.52
CA GLU A 596 3.01 11.50 -25.74
C GLU A 596 2.40 12.90 -25.88
N GLY A 597 2.08 13.33 -27.10
CA GLY A 597 1.50 14.64 -27.33
C GLY A 597 1.52 15.09 -28.79
N LEU A 598 0.78 16.17 -29.08
CA LEU A 598 0.84 16.89 -30.35
C LEU A 598 1.97 17.92 -30.27
N SER A 599 2.92 17.84 -31.18
CA SER A 599 4.01 18.82 -31.36
C SER A 599 4.31 18.92 -32.84
N ASP A 600 4.67 20.12 -33.30
CA ASP A 600 5.18 20.33 -34.65
C ASP A 600 6.50 19.55 -34.89
N GLU A 601 7.16 19.13 -33.81
CA GLU A 601 8.39 18.32 -33.81
C GLU A 601 8.13 16.84 -33.51
N ALA A 602 6.89 16.37 -33.60
CA ALA A 602 6.52 15.00 -33.22
C ALA A 602 7.38 13.92 -33.91
N ALA A 603 7.77 14.11 -35.17
CA ALA A 603 8.65 13.19 -35.89
C ALA A 603 10.05 13.10 -35.25
N PHE A 604 10.65 14.24 -34.90
CA PHE A 604 11.94 14.30 -34.22
C PHE A 604 11.88 13.67 -32.82
N LEU A 605 10.85 14.00 -32.04
CA LEU A 605 10.68 13.47 -30.70
C LEU A 605 10.39 11.97 -30.69
N THR A 606 9.66 11.48 -31.69
CA THR A 606 9.41 10.04 -31.87
C THR A 606 10.71 9.31 -32.21
N GLU A 607 11.51 9.85 -33.13
CA GLU A 607 12.81 9.27 -33.50
C GLU A 607 13.79 9.27 -32.31
N LEU A 608 13.79 10.33 -31.50
CA LEU A 608 14.69 10.45 -30.36
C LEU A 608 14.23 9.62 -29.15
N PHE A 609 12.94 9.62 -28.79
CA PHE A 609 12.47 9.07 -27.51
C PHE A 609 11.61 7.82 -27.59
N ASN A 610 10.89 7.59 -28.69
CA ASN A 610 9.84 6.56 -28.71
C ASN A 610 10.32 5.23 -29.30
N ARG A 611 11.46 5.23 -29.98
CA ARG A 611 12.13 3.98 -30.40
C ARG A 611 12.62 3.21 -29.17
N PRO A 612 12.64 1.86 -29.18
CA PRO A 612 13.16 1.07 -28.06
C PRO A 612 14.60 1.45 -27.69
N ARG A 613 14.82 1.72 -26.39
CA ARG A 613 16.10 2.18 -25.85
C ARG A 613 16.56 1.30 -24.70
N VAL A 614 17.87 1.25 -24.49
CA VAL A 614 18.49 0.55 -23.36
C VAL A 614 18.84 1.58 -22.29
N THR A 615 18.43 1.33 -21.06
CA THR A 615 18.89 2.05 -19.87
C THR A 615 19.44 1.02 -18.91
N ASN A 616 20.57 1.35 -18.30
CA ASN A 616 21.21 0.45 -17.37
C ASN A 616 20.31 0.16 -16.17
N THR A 617 20.31 -1.09 -15.71
CA THR A 617 19.59 -1.53 -14.50
C THR A 617 20.53 -2.17 -13.49
N ASN A 618 21.79 -2.39 -13.85
CA ASN A 618 22.82 -2.87 -12.93
C ASN A 618 23.30 -1.71 -12.06
N GLY A 619 23.22 -1.84 -10.73
CA GLY A 619 23.61 -0.76 -9.81
C GLY A 619 25.10 -0.40 -9.78
N ARG A 620 26.00 -1.26 -10.32
CA ARG A 620 27.45 -1.16 -10.02
C ARG A 620 28.40 -1.49 -11.20
N PRO A 621 28.13 -1.09 -12.44
CA PRO A 621 29.08 -1.30 -13.52
C PRO A 621 30.32 -0.41 -13.31
N LEU A 622 31.47 -1.04 -13.12
CA LEU A 622 32.77 -0.37 -13.18
C LEU A 622 33.05 0.03 -14.62
N LEU A 623 33.52 1.25 -14.84
CA LEU A 623 33.93 1.71 -16.15
C LEU A 623 35.34 1.20 -16.48
N ASP A 624 35.48 0.54 -17.62
CA ASP A 624 36.76 0.02 -18.11
C ASP A 624 37.73 1.15 -18.49
N ASN A 625 37.20 2.31 -18.88
CA ASN A 625 37.97 3.40 -19.48
C ASN A 625 37.85 4.74 -18.74
N ALA A 626 37.47 4.73 -17.45
CA ALA A 626 37.28 5.97 -16.67
C ALA A 626 38.54 6.86 -16.64
N ASP A 627 39.72 6.26 -16.54
CA ASP A 627 41.01 6.94 -16.45
C ASP A 627 41.51 7.48 -17.80
N GLN A 628 40.82 7.16 -18.90
CA GLN A 628 41.14 7.54 -20.28
C GLN A 628 40.27 8.70 -20.80
N LEU A 629 39.37 9.27 -20.00
CA LEU A 629 38.37 10.23 -20.49
C LEU A 629 38.85 11.67 -20.61
N THR A 630 40.05 12.01 -20.13
CA THR A 630 40.70 13.32 -20.41
C THR A 630 41.16 13.37 -21.85
N SER A 631 41.09 14.54 -22.51
CA SER A 631 41.28 14.71 -23.96
C SER A 631 42.49 13.95 -24.50
N ASP A 632 43.71 14.22 -24.03
CA ASP A 632 44.93 13.56 -24.55
C ASP A 632 44.91 12.04 -24.40
N LYS A 633 44.42 11.53 -23.26
CA LYS A 633 44.31 10.09 -23.01
C LYS A 633 43.22 9.45 -23.86
N TYR A 634 42.13 10.16 -24.11
CA TYR A 634 41.02 9.67 -24.91
C TYR A 634 41.45 9.51 -26.37
N GLU A 635 42.15 10.50 -26.91
CA GLU A 635 42.75 10.41 -28.24
C GLU A 635 43.70 9.22 -28.34
N ALA A 636 44.63 9.06 -27.38
CA ALA A 636 45.56 7.94 -27.36
C ALA A 636 44.86 6.57 -27.28
N ALA A 637 43.79 6.47 -26.50
CA ALA A 637 42.96 5.27 -26.40
C ALA A 637 42.23 4.97 -27.70
N LEU A 638 41.63 5.98 -28.34
CA LEU A 638 40.96 5.82 -29.64
C LEU A 638 41.95 5.41 -30.74
N GLU A 639 43.12 6.03 -30.81
CA GLU A 639 44.16 5.63 -31.75
C GLU A 639 44.59 4.17 -31.56
N THR A 640 44.70 3.72 -30.30
CA THR A 640 45.03 2.33 -29.99
C THR A 640 43.93 1.38 -30.48
N LEU A 641 42.66 1.69 -30.16
CA LEU A 641 41.52 0.90 -30.62
C LEU A 641 41.43 0.83 -32.16
N LEU A 642 41.74 1.93 -32.86
CA LEU A 642 41.69 2.01 -34.32
C LEU A 642 42.86 1.33 -35.02
N LYS A 643 44.06 1.33 -34.41
CA LYS A 643 45.21 0.54 -34.91
C LYS A 643 44.91 -0.96 -34.90
N ASP A 644 44.19 -1.42 -33.88
CA ASP A 644 43.80 -2.83 -33.73
C ASP A 644 42.45 -3.15 -34.39
N ALA A 645 41.77 -2.15 -34.96
CA ALA A 645 40.45 -2.32 -35.54
C ALA A 645 40.49 -3.13 -36.84
N ARG A 646 39.52 -4.03 -37.00
CA ARG A 646 39.30 -4.74 -38.25
C ARG A 646 38.36 -3.95 -39.15
N ALA A 647 38.86 -3.48 -40.29
CA ALA A 647 38.00 -2.86 -41.30
C ALA A 647 37.00 -3.87 -41.87
N LEU A 648 35.72 -3.49 -41.94
CA LEU A 648 34.66 -4.33 -42.51
C LEU A 648 34.63 -4.23 -44.03
N ASP A 649 34.41 -5.35 -44.72
CA ASP A 649 34.25 -5.36 -46.17
C ASP A 649 32.97 -4.64 -46.58
N THR A 650 33.13 -3.46 -47.19
CA THR A 650 32.06 -2.55 -47.60
C THR A 650 31.84 -2.57 -49.13
N THR A 651 32.31 -3.61 -49.82
CA THR A 651 32.15 -3.73 -51.28
C THR A 651 30.69 -3.57 -51.72
N ASN A 652 29.75 -4.13 -50.96
CA ASN A 652 28.30 -4.07 -51.20
C ASN A 652 27.57 -3.02 -50.34
N ALA A 653 28.29 -1.98 -49.87
CA ALA A 653 27.68 -0.91 -49.06
C ALA A 653 26.55 -0.16 -49.79
N GLY A 654 26.47 -0.25 -51.13
CA GLY A 654 25.36 0.28 -51.93
C GLY A 654 23.98 -0.16 -51.46
N ASP A 655 23.82 -1.40 -51.00
CA ASP A 655 22.55 -1.87 -50.44
C ASP A 655 22.17 -1.11 -49.17
N CYS A 656 23.15 -0.77 -48.33
CA CYS A 656 22.95 0.11 -47.19
C CYS A 656 22.60 1.52 -47.63
N LEU A 657 23.36 2.11 -48.54
CA LEU A 657 23.08 3.46 -49.02
C LEU A 657 21.68 3.57 -49.66
N ALA A 658 21.20 2.52 -50.32
CA ALA A 658 19.87 2.42 -50.91
C ALA A 658 18.75 2.04 -49.91
N GLY A 659 19.09 1.74 -48.66
CA GLY A 659 18.13 1.37 -47.61
C GLY A 659 17.58 -0.06 -47.71
N LYS A 660 18.30 -0.98 -48.37
CA LYS A 660 17.94 -2.40 -48.56
C LYS A 660 18.47 -3.34 -47.47
N GLY A 661 19.18 -2.83 -46.47
CA GLY A 661 19.79 -3.61 -45.38
C GLY A 661 21.18 -3.10 -45.04
N LEU A 662 21.99 -3.86 -44.29
CA LEU A 662 23.38 -3.44 -44.02
C LEU A 662 24.29 -3.55 -45.25
N GLY A 663 24.03 -4.47 -46.19
CA GLY A 663 24.91 -4.69 -47.34
C GLY A 663 26.29 -5.27 -47.00
N PHE A 664 26.63 -5.41 -45.72
CA PHE A 664 27.88 -6.01 -45.26
C PHE A 664 27.65 -6.78 -43.95
N TYR A 665 28.55 -7.72 -43.66
CA TYR A 665 28.46 -8.60 -42.49
C TYR A 665 29.35 -8.09 -41.36
N VAL A 666 28.75 -7.90 -40.18
CA VAL A 666 29.49 -7.71 -38.92
C VAL A 666 29.66 -9.08 -38.26
N PRO A 667 30.90 -9.56 -38.03
CA PRO A 667 31.13 -10.85 -37.41
C PRO A 667 30.50 -10.98 -36.03
N GLU A 668 29.99 -12.18 -35.72
CA GLU A 668 29.43 -12.51 -34.41
C GLU A 668 30.54 -12.81 -33.40
N THR A 669 31.25 -11.75 -33.01
CA THR A 669 32.27 -11.76 -31.97
C THR A 669 31.82 -10.92 -30.78
N SER A 670 32.60 -10.90 -29.70
CA SER A 670 32.43 -9.96 -28.58
C SER A 670 33.79 -9.37 -28.19
N GLY A 671 33.80 -8.10 -27.75
CA GLY A 671 35.01 -7.39 -27.32
C GLY A 671 36.00 -7.07 -28.45
N LYS A 672 35.58 -7.18 -29.72
CA LYS A 672 36.41 -6.77 -30.87
C LYS A 672 36.08 -5.34 -31.31
N THR A 673 36.97 -4.75 -32.10
CA THR A 673 36.79 -3.42 -32.68
C THR A 673 36.70 -3.53 -34.19
N TYR A 674 35.65 -2.95 -34.76
CA TYR A 674 35.42 -2.88 -36.20
C TYR A 674 35.30 -1.44 -36.65
N VAL A 675 35.73 -1.18 -37.89
CA VAL A 675 35.71 0.17 -38.46
C VAL A 675 35.18 0.15 -39.90
N ILE A 676 34.43 1.19 -40.24
CA ILE A 676 34.02 1.55 -41.61
C ILE A 676 34.54 2.95 -41.88
N TYR A 677 35.30 3.12 -42.96
CA TYR A 677 35.75 4.43 -43.43
C TYR A 677 34.82 4.93 -44.54
N PHE A 678 34.52 6.23 -44.57
CA PHE A 678 33.65 6.83 -45.58
C PHE A 678 34.17 8.17 -46.09
N GLU A 679 33.82 8.50 -47.33
CA GLU A 679 34.25 9.74 -47.96
C GLU A 679 33.42 10.96 -47.50
N GLN A 680 34.08 12.12 -47.51
CA GLN A 680 33.49 13.39 -47.10
C GLN A 680 34.06 14.50 -47.99
N LYS A 681 33.19 15.39 -48.45
CA LYS A 681 33.64 16.60 -49.17
C LYS A 681 34.44 17.52 -48.26
N ASP A 682 33.90 17.78 -47.07
CA ASP A 682 34.49 18.59 -46.01
C ASP A 682 34.02 18.08 -44.64
N GLY A 683 34.51 18.67 -43.54
CA GLY A 683 34.19 18.19 -42.19
C GLY A 683 32.71 18.30 -41.81
N SER A 684 31.93 19.15 -42.49
CA SER A 684 30.50 19.28 -42.26
C SER A 684 29.66 18.29 -43.09
N ASP A 685 30.27 17.61 -44.07
CA ASP A 685 29.58 16.65 -44.93
C ASP A 685 29.22 15.37 -44.16
N GLN A 686 27.94 15.25 -43.81
CA GLN A 686 27.36 14.07 -43.15
C GLN A 686 26.53 13.21 -44.10
N ASN A 687 26.56 13.41 -45.42
CA ASN A 687 25.64 12.71 -46.34
C ASN A 687 25.78 11.17 -46.27
N ILE A 688 27.01 10.66 -46.35
CA ILE A 688 27.25 9.21 -46.27
C ILE A 688 27.05 8.70 -44.84
N LEU A 689 27.52 9.46 -43.84
CA LEU A 689 27.31 9.14 -42.44
C LEU A 689 25.84 8.95 -42.10
N SER A 690 24.98 9.84 -42.60
CA SER A 690 23.53 9.80 -42.41
C SER A 690 22.90 8.51 -42.94
N LEU A 691 23.36 8.05 -44.10
CA LEU A 691 22.92 6.79 -44.69
C LEU A 691 23.41 5.60 -43.86
N LEU A 692 24.69 5.59 -43.46
CA LEU A 692 25.24 4.56 -42.57
C LEU A 692 24.50 4.51 -41.23
N CYS A 693 24.20 5.67 -40.62
CA CYS A 693 23.39 5.77 -39.42
C CYS A 693 22.02 5.12 -39.64
N LYS A 694 21.34 5.41 -40.74
CA LYS A 694 20.06 4.79 -41.09
C LYS A 694 20.16 3.26 -41.21
N CYS A 695 21.23 2.73 -41.81
CA CYS A 695 21.44 1.29 -41.96
C CYS A 695 21.62 0.57 -40.62
N PHE A 696 22.41 1.15 -39.72
CA PHE A 696 22.56 0.64 -38.37
C PHE A 696 21.37 0.93 -37.47
N LYS A 697 20.44 1.80 -37.91
CA LYS A 697 19.35 2.37 -37.10
C LYS A 697 19.89 3.24 -35.95
N LEU A 698 21.00 3.95 -36.16
CA LEU A 698 21.45 5.03 -35.28
C LEU A 698 20.57 6.27 -35.45
N PHE A 699 20.69 7.26 -34.56
CA PHE A 699 19.92 8.50 -34.68
C PHE A 699 20.38 9.29 -35.91
N TYR A 700 19.43 9.65 -36.76
CA TYR A 700 19.65 10.59 -37.86
C TYR A 700 18.32 11.24 -38.26
N MET A 701 18.34 12.56 -38.42
CA MET A 701 17.25 13.34 -39.03
C MET A 701 17.84 14.39 -39.96
N LYS A 702 17.23 14.60 -41.13
CA LYS A 702 17.76 15.51 -42.16
C LYS A 702 18.05 16.91 -41.63
N ASP A 703 17.14 17.44 -40.81
CA ASP A 703 17.24 18.81 -40.28
C ASP A 703 17.96 18.89 -38.91
N GLN A 704 18.46 17.77 -38.38
CA GLN A 704 19.17 17.70 -37.09
C GLN A 704 20.58 17.09 -37.21
N GLY A 705 20.89 16.40 -38.31
CA GLY A 705 22.14 15.67 -38.49
C GLY A 705 22.24 14.39 -37.65
N SER A 706 23.43 13.78 -37.68
CA SER A 706 23.81 12.66 -36.81
C SER A 706 24.31 13.18 -35.45
N ARG A 707 24.16 12.39 -34.39
CA ARG A 707 24.52 12.77 -33.01
C ARG A 707 25.55 11.84 -32.39
N GLY A 708 26.20 12.30 -31.32
CA GLY A 708 27.23 11.54 -30.60
C GLY A 708 28.57 11.52 -31.33
N LEU A 709 28.85 12.56 -32.11
CA LEU A 709 30.08 12.66 -32.90
C LEU A 709 31.26 13.12 -32.05
N HIS A 710 32.43 12.66 -32.47
CA HIS A 710 33.72 13.09 -31.96
C HIS A 710 34.70 13.14 -33.14
N ARG A 711 35.16 14.34 -33.50
CA ARG A 711 36.12 14.60 -34.58
C ARG A 711 35.76 13.92 -35.90
N ASN A 712 34.53 14.15 -36.39
CA ASN A 712 33.97 13.55 -37.61
C ASN A 712 33.93 12.01 -37.62
N SER A 713 33.87 11.40 -36.45
CA SER A 713 33.67 9.97 -36.27
C SER A 713 32.54 9.68 -35.30
N LEU A 714 31.89 8.54 -35.49
CA LEU A 714 30.85 8.02 -34.61
C LEU A 714 31.29 6.69 -34.03
N ARG A 715 31.30 6.59 -32.70
CA ARG A 715 31.56 5.36 -31.95
C ARG A 715 30.27 4.88 -31.30
N PHE A 716 29.99 3.59 -31.41
CA PHE A 716 28.86 2.93 -30.76
C PHE A 716 29.20 1.45 -30.54
N SER A 717 28.35 0.72 -29.82
CA SER A 717 28.51 -0.71 -29.66
C SER A 717 27.48 -1.48 -30.49
N TYR A 718 27.85 -2.63 -31.05
CA TYR A 718 26.94 -3.46 -31.81
C TYR A 718 27.29 -4.93 -31.64
N LYS A 719 26.30 -5.75 -31.25
CA LYS A 719 26.50 -7.17 -30.92
C LYS A 719 27.67 -7.40 -29.93
N GLY A 720 27.85 -6.50 -28.94
CA GLY A 720 28.94 -6.60 -27.96
C GLY A 720 30.34 -6.26 -28.49
N ASN A 721 30.46 -5.62 -29.66
CA ASN A 721 31.72 -5.13 -30.24
C ASN A 721 31.73 -3.60 -30.28
N ASN A 722 32.93 -3.01 -30.31
CA ASN A 722 33.12 -1.59 -30.61
C ASN A 722 33.01 -1.37 -32.12
N MET A 723 32.20 -0.41 -32.52
CA MET A 723 32.00 0.00 -33.91
C MET A 723 32.44 1.45 -34.10
N PHE A 724 33.16 1.70 -35.19
CA PHE A 724 33.57 3.04 -35.61
C PHE A 724 33.11 3.32 -37.04
N LEU A 725 32.48 4.49 -37.23
CA LEU A 725 32.30 5.11 -38.55
C LEU A 725 33.25 6.30 -38.62
N VAL A 726 34.25 6.24 -39.50
CA VAL A 726 35.33 7.24 -39.59
C VAL A 726 35.29 7.95 -40.94
N GLY A 727 35.03 9.26 -40.92
CA GLY A 727 35.00 10.07 -42.13
C GLY A 727 36.39 10.45 -42.64
N SER A 728 36.53 10.70 -43.95
CA SER A 728 37.80 11.12 -44.59
C SER A 728 38.39 12.44 -44.08
N LYS A 729 37.59 13.28 -43.42
CA LYS A 729 38.07 14.51 -42.75
C LYS A 729 38.31 14.33 -41.25
N SER A 730 38.21 13.11 -40.74
CA SER A 730 38.58 12.78 -39.37
C SER A 730 40.10 12.58 -39.24
N PRO A 731 40.74 13.01 -38.14
CA PRO A 731 42.15 12.70 -37.89
C PRO A 731 42.43 11.19 -37.80
N TYR A 732 41.40 10.40 -37.57
CA TYR A 732 41.45 8.94 -37.48
C TYR A 732 41.52 8.23 -38.83
N TYR A 733 41.26 8.94 -39.94
CA TYR A 733 41.30 8.35 -41.27
C TYR A 733 42.71 7.87 -41.67
N LYS A 734 43.76 8.39 -41.01
CA LYS A 734 45.15 7.93 -41.19
C LYS A 734 45.36 6.44 -40.90
N PHE A 735 44.46 5.79 -40.16
CA PHE A 735 44.51 4.35 -39.88
C PHE A 735 43.85 3.49 -40.96
N LYS A 736 43.22 4.10 -41.97
CA LYS A 736 42.69 3.38 -43.12
C LYS A 736 43.83 2.73 -43.90
N LEU A 737 43.75 1.42 -44.11
CA LEU A 737 44.68 0.70 -44.96
C LEU A 737 44.57 1.18 -46.42
N ASP A 738 45.68 1.26 -47.15
CA ASP A 738 45.70 1.72 -48.55
C ASP A 738 44.79 0.88 -49.46
N LYS A 739 44.76 -0.44 -49.24
CA LYS A 739 43.91 -1.38 -49.97
C LYS A 739 42.41 -1.25 -49.65
N TYR A 740 42.05 -0.56 -48.57
CA TYR A 740 40.66 -0.38 -48.18
C TYR A 740 40.03 0.75 -48.98
N LYS A 741 38.94 0.44 -49.68
CA LYS A 741 38.12 1.44 -50.38
C LYS A 741 37.09 2.01 -49.40
N PRO A 742 37.12 3.33 -49.14
CA PRO A 742 36.12 3.97 -48.30
C PRO A 742 34.73 3.88 -48.95
N VAL A 743 33.69 3.96 -48.13
CA VAL A 743 32.31 4.05 -48.62
C VAL A 743 32.13 5.38 -49.35
N GLU A 744 31.68 5.30 -50.58
CA GLU A 744 31.49 6.44 -51.48
C GLU A 744 30.05 6.50 -51.99
N ARG A 745 29.60 7.72 -52.33
CA ARG A 745 28.27 7.92 -52.91
C ARG A 745 28.08 7.25 -54.27
N SER A 746 29.18 6.97 -55.00
CA SER A 746 29.19 6.23 -56.27
C SER A 746 28.71 4.78 -56.15
N GLN A 747 28.63 4.23 -54.92
CA GLN A 747 28.12 2.90 -54.64
C GLN A 747 26.59 2.85 -54.52
N LEU A 748 25.91 4.00 -54.40
CA LEU A 748 24.45 4.11 -54.49
C LEU A 748 24.01 4.05 -55.95
#